data_AF-A0A849SN92-F1
#
_entry.id   AF-A0A849SN92-F1
#
_cell.length_a   1.000
_cell.length_b   1.000
_cell.length_c   1.000
_cell.angle_alpha   90.00
_cell.angle_beta   90.00
_cell.angle_gamma   90.00
#
_symmetry.space_group_name_H-M   'P 1'
#
loop_
_entity.id
_entity.type
_entity.pdbx_description
1 polymer ?
#
loop_
_entity_poly.entity_id
_entity_poly.type
_entity_poly.pdbx_seq_one_letter_code
_entity_poly.pdbx_strand_id
1 'polypeptide(L)'
;MDNSAKIEAEIKAGIGKRAKADADAKRSARDQKAKKPRTSAIAKSRNSARAAGKKATQRGGRGVAIKVNKNGKDASGACGYLQKQDKKHELISSNCDDLKSFERTANELAKKRPELKNIGHISISFPADTNFDHSKWAEMVDEVRQNLGLDDTFPFVAVRHFDTEHPHAHLVFSRISITGKVHDQGNLGLRAASCEQVIEQKYNLNLHEMKAQDQKAPTKGELEMMLRTGELSTRAGLQAICSEAMENCDNVVTYFSRLKDAGVDVEITTQNEGARITGIVYHQNQKAMKASDLGKKFTALGLQKQGVVYEQNEHGRAIETIQNESAITRFSNGGGDLKNGELPIVGRNGGDLKAAGDSDVPAISNPATSRADAGDSDVRSGYLPKTIERNRGSVQRKTEPELDQNPTNLGVRNDNFESASNFISDLADASANNQVKTGHSSSSRFDNSAPTNPNHIAQLAQIKSFGNIPLQLSIMLPMVVETGKRPMLKRDFEGAQGFEQFRAFALAKNAQGAEIYIAPHPSANHSFVLIDDLTFDSIQSLKNDGLDPAVVVESSPNNFQAWIKLSEKPLTPAQRLEASRALTKQFGGDIGAIGSVRIGRLAGFTNRKQKHRNEQGLQPYCKLTETSAGVASNGHLVIAKADEIITNNEASKVQIQRLESIESARDFASYNESPADFYQIQAKKILKKYGNQTDYSRLDFMVSTTMIERGFSDLKIAEAMREASPSLAERKTDIEDYIARTIIAAAAKEREKRLEYQLQNQPQHKNEEMQPK
;
A
#
# COMPACT_ATOMS: atom_id res chain seq x y z
N MET A 1 -44.05 -70.39 6.66
CA MET A 1 -42.88 -69.52 6.89
C MET A 1 -42.07 -69.39 5.59
N ASP A 2 -42.65 -68.84 4.52
CA ASP A 2 -41.99 -68.93 3.19
C ASP A 2 -42.28 -67.75 2.24
N ASN A 3 -42.50 -66.54 2.79
CA ASN A 3 -42.68 -65.32 1.98
C ASN A 3 -41.69 -64.19 2.35
N SER A 4 -41.16 -64.15 3.57
CA SER A 4 -40.12 -63.17 3.95
C SER A 4 -38.77 -63.43 3.27
N ALA A 5 -38.36 -64.69 3.15
CA ALA A 5 -37.09 -65.06 2.51
C ALA A 5 -37.05 -64.70 1.01
N LYS A 6 -38.21 -64.77 0.34
CA LYS A 6 -38.35 -64.43 -1.09
C LYS A 6 -38.22 -62.93 -1.34
N ILE A 7 -38.80 -62.12 -0.46
CA ILE A 7 -38.72 -60.65 -0.49
C ILE A 7 -37.28 -60.17 -0.19
N GLU A 8 -36.58 -60.76 0.79
CA GLU A 8 -35.18 -60.41 1.04
C GLU A 8 -34.24 -60.78 -0.13
N ALA A 9 -34.51 -61.87 -0.83
CA ALA A 9 -33.74 -62.28 -2.01
C ALA A 9 -33.90 -61.30 -3.18
N GLU A 10 -35.13 -60.84 -3.46
CA GLU A 10 -35.39 -59.86 -4.52
C GLU A 10 -34.79 -58.48 -4.20
N ILE A 11 -34.83 -58.04 -2.94
CA ILE A 11 -34.22 -56.78 -2.49
C ILE A 11 -32.68 -56.83 -2.64
N LYS A 12 -32.02 -57.94 -2.25
CA LYS A 12 -30.58 -58.12 -2.48
C LYS A 12 -30.21 -58.17 -3.96
N ALA A 13 -31.02 -58.80 -4.81
CA ALA A 13 -30.79 -58.85 -6.26
C ALA A 13 -30.94 -57.46 -6.94
N GLY A 14 -31.85 -56.61 -6.46
CA GLY A 14 -32.06 -55.26 -6.97
C GLY A 14 -30.92 -54.29 -6.64
N ILE A 15 -30.35 -54.37 -5.43
CA ILE A 15 -29.27 -53.48 -4.97
C ILE A 15 -27.96 -53.76 -5.73
N GLY A 16 -27.63 -55.03 -6.00
CA GLY A 16 -26.43 -55.41 -6.75
C GLY A 16 -26.39 -54.94 -8.22
N LYS A 17 -27.55 -54.85 -8.88
CA LYS A 17 -27.62 -54.42 -10.29
C LYS A 17 -27.51 -52.90 -10.48
N ARG A 18 -28.02 -52.08 -9.54
CA ARG A 18 -27.86 -50.61 -9.58
C ARG A 18 -26.40 -50.17 -9.35
N ALA A 19 -25.70 -50.78 -8.41
CA ALA A 19 -24.31 -50.42 -8.10
C ALA A 19 -23.33 -50.63 -9.27
N LYS A 20 -23.58 -51.61 -10.15
CA LYS A 20 -22.70 -51.91 -11.29
C LYS A 20 -22.95 -50.95 -12.49
N ALA A 21 -24.20 -50.59 -12.76
CA ALA A 21 -24.55 -49.64 -13.82
C ALA A 21 -23.95 -48.24 -13.59
N ASP A 22 -23.98 -47.74 -12.33
CA ASP A 22 -23.37 -46.45 -11.96
C ASP A 22 -21.83 -46.45 -11.99
N ALA A 23 -21.19 -47.62 -11.88
CA ALA A 23 -19.75 -47.76 -11.96
C ALA A 23 -19.25 -47.72 -13.42
N ASP A 24 -19.91 -48.45 -14.31
CA ASP A 24 -19.52 -48.52 -15.73
C ASP A 24 -19.87 -47.22 -16.49
N ALA A 25 -20.96 -46.54 -16.14
CA ALA A 25 -21.28 -45.20 -16.65
C ALA A 25 -20.24 -44.13 -16.24
N LYS A 26 -19.64 -44.26 -15.05
CA LYS A 26 -18.55 -43.37 -14.59
C LYS A 26 -17.20 -43.70 -15.22
N ARG A 27 -17.02 -44.91 -15.78
CA ARG A 27 -15.79 -45.33 -16.47
C ARG A 27 -15.78 -44.86 -17.93
N SER A 28 -16.88 -45.06 -18.67
CA SER A 28 -17.00 -44.60 -20.07
C SER A 28 -16.93 -43.07 -20.21
N ALA A 29 -17.44 -42.31 -19.23
CA ALA A 29 -17.33 -40.85 -19.18
C ALA A 29 -15.92 -40.33 -18.86
N ARG A 30 -14.99 -41.19 -18.41
CA ARG A 30 -13.61 -40.82 -18.05
C ARG A 30 -12.65 -40.95 -19.22
N ASP A 31 -12.85 -41.94 -20.09
CA ASP A 31 -11.93 -42.24 -21.21
C ASP A 31 -12.19 -41.40 -22.48
N GLN A 32 -13.39 -40.84 -22.67
CA GLN A 32 -13.66 -39.92 -23.79
C GLN A 32 -13.07 -38.50 -23.62
N LYS A 33 -12.34 -38.22 -22.54
CA LYS A 33 -11.77 -36.89 -22.25
C LYS A 33 -10.28 -36.75 -22.58
N ALA A 34 -9.67 -37.76 -23.19
CA ALA A 34 -8.24 -37.83 -23.51
C ALA A 34 -7.97 -37.82 -25.02
N LYS A 35 -8.21 -36.68 -25.70
CA LYS A 35 -7.54 -36.24 -26.95
C LYS A 35 -8.14 -34.91 -27.48
N LYS A 36 -7.53 -33.78 -27.14
CA LYS A 36 -7.51 -32.51 -27.92
C LYS A 36 -6.45 -31.57 -27.30
N PRO A 37 -5.61 -30.90 -28.10
CA PRO A 37 -4.50 -30.12 -27.58
C PRO A 37 -4.99 -28.86 -26.85
N ARG A 38 -4.38 -28.55 -25.70
CA ARG A 38 -4.69 -27.37 -24.89
C ARG A 38 -3.76 -26.21 -25.24
N THR A 39 -4.29 -25.16 -25.87
CA THR A 39 -3.62 -23.86 -25.95
C THR A 39 -3.55 -23.23 -24.56
N SER A 40 -2.34 -22.86 -24.12
CA SER A 40 -2.02 -22.65 -22.70
C SER A 40 -2.32 -21.24 -22.14
N ALA A 41 -2.75 -20.30 -22.98
CA ALA A 41 -2.94 -18.89 -22.60
C ALA A 41 -4.22 -18.59 -21.79
N ILE A 42 -5.33 -19.29 -22.07
CA ILE A 42 -6.68 -18.89 -21.59
C ILE A 42 -6.97 -19.34 -20.14
N ALA A 43 -6.27 -20.35 -19.64
CA ALA A 43 -6.53 -20.92 -18.31
C ALA A 43 -6.12 -19.99 -17.14
N LYS A 44 -5.06 -19.18 -17.31
CA LYS A 44 -4.57 -18.27 -16.25
C LYS A 44 -5.55 -17.12 -15.95
N SER A 45 -6.28 -16.65 -16.95
CA SER A 45 -7.26 -15.55 -16.84
C SER A 45 -8.50 -15.89 -15.99
N ARG A 46 -8.97 -17.13 -16.01
CA ARG A 46 -10.22 -17.52 -15.30
C ARG A 46 -10.03 -17.70 -13.79
N ASN A 47 -8.80 -17.98 -13.33
CA ASN A 47 -8.50 -18.10 -11.90
C ASN A 47 -8.25 -16.73 -11.23
N SER A 48 -7.67 -15.75 -11.93
CA SER A 48 -7.50 -14.39 -11.37
C SER A 48 -8.84 -13.69 -11.16
N ALA A 49 -9.77 -13.80 -12.11
CA ALA A 49 -11.13 -13.25 -11.96
C ALA A 49 -11.91 -13.88 -10.78
N ARG A 50 -11.75 -15.19 -10.54
CA ARG A 50 -12.40 -15.88 -9.42
C ARG A 50 -11.76 -15.55 -8.05
N ALA A 51 -10.47 -15.20 -8.03
CA ALA A 51 -9.78 -14.72 -6.84
C ALA A 51 -10.15 -13.26 -6.50
N ALA A 52 -10.27 -12.38 -7.51
CA ALA A 52 -10.76 -11.01 -7.33
C ALA A 52 -12.20 -11.00 -6.77
N GLY A 53 -13.09 -11.82 -7.35
CA GLY A 53 -14.48 -11.96 -6.87
C GLY A 53 -14.62 -12.51 -5.44
N LYS A 54 -13.62 -13.24 -4.93
CA LYS A 54 -13.56 -13.69 -3.52
C LYS A 54 -13.00 -12.64 -2.56
N LYS A 55 -12.12 -11.73 -3.03
CA LYS A 55 -11.64 -10.61 -2.21
C LYS A 55 -12.73 -9.57 -1.96
N ALA A 56 -13.63 -9.36 -2.92
CA ALA A 56 -14.80 -8.48 -2.71
C ALA A 56 -15.71 -8.94 -1.56
N THR A 57 -15.80 -10.25 -1.30
CA THR A 57 -16.55 -10.82 -0.16
C THR A 57 -15.80 -10.80 1.18
N GLN A 58 -14.58 -10.23 1.25
CA GLN A 58 -13.84 -10.02 2.50
C GLN A 58 -13.81 -8.55 2.96
N ARG A 59 -14.51 -7.65 2.25
CA ARG A 59 -14.74 -6.25 2.67
C ARG A 59 -15.92 -6.13 3.65
N GLY A 60 -15.86 -6.86 4.76
CA GLY A 60 -16.87 -6.75 5.81
C GLY A 60 -16.82 -5.37 6.46
N GLY A 61 -17.84 -4.54 6.22
CA GLY A 61 -18.29 -3.48 7.13
C GLY A 61 -17.46 -2.20 7.31
N ARG A 62 -16.58 -1.77 6.39
CA ARG A 62 -15.74 -0.56 6.59
C ARG A 62 -15.57 0.42 5.40
N GLY A 63 -16.40 0.36 4.35
CA GLY A 63 -16.27 1.27 3.19
C GLY A 63 -17.22 0.94 2.03
N VAL A 64 -17.07 1.64 0.90
CA VAL A 64 -17.86 1.39 -0.33
C VAL A 64 -17.27 0.20 -1.10
N ALA A 65 -18.12 -0.68 -1.62
CA ALA A 65 -17.71 -1.84 -2.39
C ALA A 65 -18.47 -1.96 -3.71
N ILE A 66 -17.75 -1.85 -4.83
CA ILE A 66 -18.24 -1.99 -6.21
C ILE A 66 -17.76 -3.33 -6.76
N LYS A 67 -18.64 -4.33 -6.70
CA LYS A 67 -18.35 -5.69 -7.14
C LYS A 67 -18.89 -5.95 -8.55
N VAL A 68 -18.00 -6.17 -9.50
CA VAL A 68 -18.33 -6.66 -10.85
C VAL A 68 -18.77 -8.12 -10.76
N ASN A 69 -20.03 -8.39 -11.09
CA ASN A 69 -20.60 -9.73 -11.12
C ASN A 69 -20.35 -10.43 -12.48
N LYS A 70 -20.79 -11.68 -12.60
CA LYS A 70 -20.54 -12.49 -13.80
C LYS A 70 -21.49 -12.11 -14.93
N ASN A 71 -20.96 -11.48 -15.98
CA ASN A 71 -21.74 -11.09 -17.17
C ASN A 71 -22.62 -12.22 -17.74
N GLY A 72 -23.86 -11.86 -18.07
CA GLY A 72 -24.88 -12.70 -18.70
C GLY A 72 -24.82 -12.68 -20.23
N LYS A 73 -25.58 -13.58 -20.88
CA LYS A 73 -25.80 -13.53 -22.34
C LYS A 73 -27.00 -12.63 -22.66
N ASP A 74 -28.10 -12.92 -21.99
CA ASP A 74 -29.39 -12.22 -21.94
C ASP A 74 -29.58 -11.48 -20.60
N ALA A 75 -30.57 -10.59 -20.57
CA ALA A 75 -30.94 -9.78 -19.40
C ALA A 75 -31.89 -10.52 -18.45
N SER A 76 -32.61 -11.53 -18.93
CA SER A 76 -33.65 -12.25 -18.18
C SER A 76 -33.13 -12.86 -16.87
N GLY A 77 -31.92 -13.44 -16.89
CA GLY A 77 -31.29 -13.94 -15.67
C GLY A 77 -30.90 -12.86 -14.64
N ALA A 78 -30.64 -11.63 -15.09
CA ALA A 78 -30.31 -10.50 -14.21
C ALA A 78 -31.60 -9.81 -13.71
N CYS A 79 -32.54 -9.52 -14.59
CA CYS A 79 -33.84 -8.92 -14.24
C CYS A 79 -34.64 -9.83 -13.29
N GLY A 80 -34.68 -11.14 -13.54
CA GLY A 80 -35.31 -12.11 -12.64
C GLY A 80 -34.63 -12.24 -11.27
N TYR A 81 -33.34 -11.89 -11.16
CA TYR A 81 -32.68 -11.77 -9.85
C TYR A 81 -33.08 -10.48 -9.12
N LEU A 82 -33.28 -9.37 -9.84
CA LEU A 82 -33.74 -8.10 -9.26
C LEU A 82 -35.20 -8.17 -8.75
N GLN A 83 -36.06 -8.93 -9.42
CA GLN A 83 -37.50 -9.05 -9.14
C GLN A 83 -37.90 -10.19 -8.18
N LYS A 84 -36.96 -10.84 -7.48
CA LYS A 84 -37.30 -11.93 -6.56
C LYS A 84 -38.30 -11.46 -5.48
N GLN A 85 -39.43 -12.16 -5.38
CA GLN A 85 -40.56 -11.78 -4.50
C GLN A 85 -40.17 -11.70 -3.01
N ASP A 86 -39.22 -12.53 -2.57
CA ASP A 86 -38.70 -12.52 -1.18
C ASP A 86 -37.89 -11.26 -0.84
N LYS A 87 -37.57 -10.40 -1.84
CA LYS A 87 -36.81 -9.17 -1.66
C LYS A 87 -37.67 -7.95 -1.92
N LYS A 88 -37.86 -7.12 -0.88
CA LYS A 88 -38.26 -5.72 -1.09
C LYS A 88 -37.20 -5.04 -1.96
N HIS A 89 -37.66 -4.40 -3.03
CA HIS A 89 -36.81 -3.77 -4.03
C HIS A 89 -37.40 -2.42 -4.48
N GLU A 90 -36.52 -1.49 -4.83
CA GLU A 90 -36.87 -0.13 -5.25
C GLU A 90 -36.06 0.21 -6.51
N LEU A 91 -36.72 0.69 -7.56
CA LEU A 91 -36.05 1.19 -8.76
C LEU A 91 -35.42 2.55 -8.42
N ILE A 92 -34.09 2.66 -8.56
CA ILE A 92 -33.34 3.89 -8.25
C ILE A 92 -33.25 4.79 -9.48
N SER A 93 -32.83 4.23 -10.62
CA SER A 93 -32.54 4.99 -11.84
C SER A 93 -32.47 4.05 -13.05
N SER A 94 -32.87 4.55 -14.22
CA SER A 94 -32.83 3.84 -15.50
C SER A 94 -32.93 4.84 -16.65
N ASN A 95 -32.32 4.53 -17.79
CA ASN A 95 -32.61 5.18 -19.08
C ASN A 95 -33.62 4.36 -19.92
N CYS A 96 -34.37 3.45 -19.29
CA CYS A 96 -35.49 2.72 -19.83
C CYS A 96 -36.70 2.92 -18.90
N ASP A 97 -37.93 2.90 -19.43
CA ASP A 97 -39.13 3.25 -18.64
C ASP A 97 -39.33 2.37 -17.39
N ASP A 98 -39.05 1.07 -17.52
CA ASP A 98 -39.06 0.11 -16.43
C ASP A 98 -38.09 -1.06 -16.66
N LEU A 99 -38.06 -2.01 -15.73
CA LEU A 99 -37.20 -3.19 -15.79
C LEU A 99 -37.49 -4.12 -17.00
N LYS A 100 -38.73 -4.12 -17.51
CA LYS A 100 -39.18 -4.94 -18.64
C LYS A 100 -38.80 -4.29 -19.97
N SER A 101 -38.93 -2.96 -20.07
CA SER A 101 -38.40 -2.14 -21.17
C SER A 101 -36.89 -2.28 -21.27
N PHE A 102 -36.17 -2.25 -20.14
CA PHE A 102 -34.74 -2.56 -20.11
C PHE A 102 -34.46 -3.99 -20.60
N GLU A 103 -35.17 -5.00 -20.07
CA GLU A 103 -34.95 -6.40 -20.46
C GLU A 103 -35.15 -6.62 -21.96
N ARG A 104 -36.23 -6.09 -22.54
CA ARG A 104 -36.52 -6.15 -23.98
C ARG A 104 -35.40 -5.50 -24.79
N THR A 105 -35.06 -4.25 -24.48
CA THR A 105 -34.06 -3.46 -25.21
C THR A 105 -32.68 -4.11 -25.15
N ALA A 106 -32.25 -4.55 -23.97
CA ALA A 106 -30.96 -5.20 -23.78
C ALA A 106 -30.88 -6.57 -24.48
N ASN A 107 -31.97 -7.35 -24.48
CA ASN A 107 -32.06 -8.61 -25.21
C ASN A 107 -32.07 -8.42 -26.74
N GLU A 108 -32.69 -7.35 -27.26
CA GLU A 108 -32.64 -7.02 -28.69
C GLU A 108 -31.24 -6.59 -29.14
N LEU A 109 -30.56 -5.76 -28.35
CA LEU A 109 -29.15 -5.41 -28.62
C LEU A 109 -28.24 -6.63 -28.53
N ALA A 110 -28.48 -7.55 -27.59
CA ALA A 110 -27.70 -8.78 -27.47
C ALA A 110 -27.76 -9.67 -28.73
N LYS A 111 -28.86 -9.64 -29.51
CA LYS A 111 -28.96 -10.35 -30.80
C LYS A 111 -27.99 -9.81 -31.85
N LYS A 112 -27.51 -8.56 -31.75
CA LYS A 112 -26.56 -7.95 -32.69
C LYS A 112 -25.12 -8.47 -32.53
N ARG A 113 -24.78 -9.08 -31.39
CA ARG A 113 -23.46 -9.70 -31.10
C ARG A 113 -23.62 -10.98 -30.26
N PRO A 114 -24.22 -12.06 -30.80
CA PRO A 114 -24.56 -13.27 -30.03
C PRO A 114 -23.34 -14.06 -29.51
N GLU A 115 -22.14 -13.77 -30.03
CA GLU A 115 -20.86 -14.33 -29.59
C GLU A 115 -20.39 -13.78 -28.23
N LEU A 116 -20.92 -12.63 -27.82
CA LEU A 116 -20.55 -11.93 -26.60
C LEU A 116 -21.48 -12.25 -25.42
N LYS A 117 -20.98 -12.00 -24.21
CA LYS A 117 -21.79 -11.90 -22.99
C LYS A 117 -22.27 -10.47 -22.85
N ASN A 118 -23.49 -10.17 -23.31
CA ASN A 118 -23.90 -8.80 -23.55
C ASN A 118 -24.40 -8.05 -22.33
N ILE A 119 -24.67 -8.72 -21.21
CA ILE A 119 -25.18 -8.06 -20.00
C ILE A 119 -24.11 -7.95 -18.94
N GLY A 120 -23.82 -6.72 -18.52
CA GLY A 120 -23.02 -6.41 -17.33
C GLY A 120 -23.91 -6.33 -16.09
N HIS A 121 -23.35 -6.73 -14.94
CA HIS A 121 -24.03 -6.64 -13.65
C HIS A 121 -23.01 -6.25 -12.58
N ILE A 122 -23.35 -5.26 -11.77
CA ILE A 122 -22.51 -4.71 -10.71
C ILE A 122 -23.35 -4.62 -9.44
N SER A 123 -22.74 -4.92 -8.30
CA SER A 123 -23.29 -4.65 -6.97
C SER A 123 -22.52 -3.48 -6.36
N ILE A 124 -23.23 -2.51 -5.81
CA ILE A 124 -22.70 -1.36 -5.09
C ILE A 124 -23.21 -1.48 -3.66
N SER A 125 -22.31 -1.62 -2.69
CA SER A 125 -22.64 -1.74 -1.26
C SER A 125 -22.00 -0.60 -0.47
N PHE A 126 -22.74 -0.09 0.51
CA PHE A 126 -22.32 1.01 1.39
C PHE A 126 -22.19 0.54 2.86
N PRO A 127 -21.48 1.31 3.71
CA PRO A 127 -21.43 1.09 5.15
C PRO A 127 -22.81 0.96 5.83
N ALA A 128 -22.90 0.23 6.95
CA ALA A 128 -24.19 -0.06 7.62
C ALA A 128 -24.89 1.19 8.22
N ASP A 129 -24.11 2.18 8.62
CA ASP A 129 -24.53 3.50 9.11
C ASP A 129 -25.03 4.44 8.00
N THR A 130 -24.99 4.00 6.73
CA THR A 130 -25.32 4.83 5.58
C THR A 130 -26.84 4.93 5.36
N ASN A 131 -27.42 6.08 5.72
CA ASN A 131 -28.81 6.40 5.38
C ASN A 131 -28.89 7.48 4.28
N PHE A 132 -29.31 7.08 3.08
CA PHE A 132 -29.51 7.97 1.93
C PHE A 132 -30.95 7.92 1.44
N ASP A 133 -31.45 9.08 1.02
CA ASP A 133 -32.70 9.21 0.27
C ASP A 133 -32.56 8.72 -1.18
N HIS A 134 -33.69 8.62 -1.87
CA HIS A 134 -33.77 8.15 -3.25
C HIS A 134 -32.94 9.00 -4.23
N SER A 135 -32.94 10.33 -4.06
CA SER A 135 -32.23 11.26 -4.94
C SER A 135 -30.72 11.03 -4.87
N LYS A 136 -30.18 10.91 -3.67
CA LYS A 136 -28.76 10.64 -3.41
C LYS A 136 -28.33 9.24 -3.87
N TRP A 137 -29.22 8.24 -3.77
CA TRP A 137 -29.00 6.93 -4.40
C TRP A 137 -28.89 7.04 -5.93
N ALA A 138 -29.76 7.81 -6.58
CA ALA A 138 -29.73 8.01 -8.03
C ALA A 138 -28.45 8.73 -8.47
N GLU A 139 -28.03 9.80 -7.76
CA GLU A 139 -26.79 10.52 -8.02
C GLU A 139 -25.55 9.60 -7.94
N MET A 140 -25.42 8.82 -6.86
CA MET A 140 -24.26 7.93 -6.66
C MET A 140 -24.20 6.80 -7.68
N VAL A 141 -25.34 6.20 -8.00
CA VAL A 141 -25.41 5.14 -9.02
C VAL A 141 -25.05 5.69 -10.39
N ASP A 142 -25.51 6.89 -10.74
CA ASP A 142 -25.20 7.52 -12.01
C ASP A 142 -23.71 7.87 -12.11
N GLU A 143 -23.10 8.37 -11.03
CA GLU A 143 -21.68 8.64 -11.00
C GLU A 143 -20.82 7.37 -11.09
N VAL A 144 -21.25 6.26 -10.47
CA VAL A 144 -20.61 4.95 -10.67
C VAL A 144 -20.73 4.49 -12.12
N ARG A 145 -21.90 4.67 -12.75
CA ARG A 145 -22.14 4.37 -14.17
C ARG A 145 -21.20 5.18 -15.07
N GLN A 146 -21.14 6.50 -14.88
CA GLN A 146 -20.29 7.41 -15.66
C GLN A 146 -18.79 7.08 -15.50
N ASN A 147 -18.29 6.90 -14.27
CA ASN A 147 -16.88 6.55 -14.00
C ASN A 147 -16.47 5.20 -14.62
N LEU A 148 -17.41 4.28 -14.80
CA LEU A 148 -17.16 3.01 -15.48
C LEU A 148 -17.19 3.13 -17.01
N GLY A 149 -17.48 4.31 -17.58
CA GLY A 149 -17.51 4.55 -19.03
C GLY A 149 -18.81 4.11 -19.69
N LEU A 150 -19.91 4.06 -18.95
CA LEU A 150 -21.26 3.77 -19.43
C LEU A 150 -22.00 5.08 -19.68
N ASP A 151 -21.79 5.69 -20.85
CA ASP A 151 -22.56 6.84 -21.31
C ASP A 151 -24.05 6.50 -21.54
N ASP A 152 -24.90 7.52 -21.71
CA ASP A 152 -26.36 7.37 -21.79
C ASP A 152 -26.84 6.51 -22.97
N THR A 153 -25.96 6.25 -23.94
CA THR A 153 -26.27 5.37 -25.08
C THR A 153 -26.29 3.89 -24.71
N PHE A 154 -25.79 3.50 -23.52
CA PHE A 154 -25.88 2.14 -23.00
C PHE A 154 -27.15 1.98 -22.14
N PRO A 155 -28.13 1.13 -22.54
CA PRO A 155 -29.26 0.82 -21.68
C PRO A 155 -28.80 0.28 -20.32
N PHE A 156 -29.38 0.80 -19.24
CA PHE A 156 -29.12 0.36 -17.87
C PHE A 156 -30.37 0.46 -16.98
N VAL A 157 -30.33 -0.29 -15.89
CA VAL A 157 -31.32 -0.22 -14.82
C VAL A 157 -30.64 -0.47 -13.47
N ALA A 158 -31.02 0.29 -12.46
CA ALA A 158 -30.45 0.22 -11.12
C ALA A 158 -31.53 0.05 -10.05
N VAL A 159 -31.36 -0.95 -9.19
CA VAL A 159 -32.36 -1.35 -8.19
C VAL A 159 -31.71 -1.51 -6.83
N ARG A 160 -32.29 -0.89 -5.79
CA ARG A 160 -31.94 -1.10 -4.37
C ARG A 160 -32.60 -2.37 -3.86
N HIS A 161 -31.90 -3.15 -3.05
CA HIS A 161 -32.48 -4.26 -2.28
C HIS A 161 -32.34 -3.97 -0.78
N PHE A 162 -33.27 -4.51 0.02
CA PHE A 162 -33.34 -4.31 1.49
C PHE A 162 -33.17 -5.62 2.28
N ASP A 163 -32.58 -6.66 1.68
CA ASP A 163 -32.46 -8.01 2.27
C ASP A 163 -31.17 -8.25 3.08
N THR A 164 -30.33 -7.24 3.26
CA THR A 164 -29.08 -7.33 4.03
C THR A 164 -28.86 -6.13 4.93
N GLU A 165 -28.11 -6.32 6.02
CA GLU A 165 -27.69 -5.28 6.97
C GLU A 165 -26.95 -4.10 6.31
N HIS A 166 -26.18 -4.35 5.24
CA HIS A 166 -25.56 -3.30 4.45
C HIS A 166 -26.50 -2.78 3.34
N PRO A 167 -26.74 -1.46 3.25
CA PRO A 167 -27.46 -0.86 2.13
C PRO A 167 -26.75 -1.16 0.80
N HIS A 168 -27.47 -1.70 -0.18
CA HIS A 168 -26.88 -2.04 -1.47
C HIS A 168 -27.84 -1.88 -2.65
N ALA A 169 -27.23 -1.62 -3.81
CA ALA A 169 -27.89 -1.55 -5.10
C ALA A 169 -27.23 -2.47 -6.12
N HIS A 170 -28.00 -2.82 -7.14
CA HIS A 170 -27.55 -3.57 -8.30
C HIS A 170 -27.74 -2.73 -9.57
N LEU A 171 -26.62 -2.44 -10.25
CA LEU A 171 -26.61 -1.81 -11.57
C LEU A 171 -26.47 -2.91 -12.64
N VAL A 172 -27.47 -3.05 -13.50
CA VAL A 172 -27.48 -3.97 -14.64
C VAL A 172 -27.48 -3.15 -15.93
N PHE A 173 -26.66 -3.50 -16.90
CA PHE A 173 -26.51 -2.73 -18.13
C PHE A 173 -26.23 -3.59 -19.36
N SER A 174 -26.65 -3.10 -20.54
CA SER A 174 -26.22 -3.65 -21.82
C SER A 174 -24.79 -3.20 -22.12
N ARG A 175 -23.92 -4.14 -22.50
CA ARG A 175 -22.57 -3.86 -23.02
C ARG A 175 -22.56 -3.41 -24.47
N ILE A 176 -23.72 -3.36 -25.13
CA ILE A 176 -23.88 -2.82 -26.47
C ILE A 176 -24.75 -1.58 -26.33
N SER A 177 -24.30 -0.44 -26.81
CA SER A 177 -25.11 0.78 -26.84
C SER A 177 -26.20 0.69 -27.91
N ILE A 178 -27.19 1.58 -27.84
CA ILE A 178 -28.15 1.79 -28.93
C ILE A 178 -27.45 2.13 -30.26
N THR A 179 -26.28 2.79 -30.19
CA THR A 179 -25.40 3.13 -31.34
C THR A 179 -24.50 1.97 -31.81
N GLY A 180 -24.52 0.81 -31.15
CA GLY A 180 -23.72 -0.38 -31.52
C GLY A 180 -22.27 -0.40 -31.00
N LYS A 181 -21.85 0.60 -30.22
CA LYS A 181 -20.58 0.66 -29.49
C LYS A 181 -20.55 -0.47 -28.45
N VAL A 182 -19.44 -1.19 -28.35
CA VAL A 182 -19.25 -2.25 -27.35
C VAL A 182 -18.47 -1.69 -26.16
N HIS A 183 -19.03 -1.85 -24.96
CA HIS A 183 -18.39 -1.43 -23.71
C HIS A 183 -17.14 -2.27 -23.40
N ASP A 184 -16.01 -1.60 -23.21
CA ASP A 184 -14.74 -2.22 -22.87
C ASP A 184 -14.80 -2.88 -21.48
N GLN A 185 -14.24 -4.08 -21.40
CA GLN A 185 -14.10 -4.86 -20.17
C GLN A 185 -12.66 -4.87 -19.65
N GLY A 186 -11.72 -4.28 -20.39
CA GLY A 186 -10.35 -4.06 -19.98
C GLY A 186 -10.29 -3.37 -18.62
N ASN A 187 -9.57 -4.00 -17.70
CA ASN A 187 -9.32 -3.48 -16.35
C ASN A 187 -10.59 -3.05 -15.58
N LEU A 188 -11.78 -3.60 -15.89
CA LEU A 188 -13.04 -3.14 -15.28
C LEU A 188 -13.05 -3.28 -13.74
N GLY A 189 -12.39 -4.32 -13.20
CA GLY A 189 -12.22 -4.47 -11.75
C GLY A 189 -11.24 -3.47 -11.12
N LEU A 190 -10.29 -2.93 -11.88
CA LEU A 190 -9.43 -1.82 -11.43
C LEU A 190 -10.19 -0.49 -11.52
N ARG A 191 -10.95 -0.25 -12.60
CA ARG A 191 -11.83 0.91 -12.74
C ARG A 191 -12.89 0.97 -11.64
N ALA A 192 -13.50 -0.17 -11.30
CA ALA A 192 -14.39 -0.28 -10.15
C ALA A 192 -13.69 0.07 -8.83
N ALA A 193 -12.47 -0.44 -8.60
CA ALA A 193 -11.70 -0.13 -7.40
C ALA A 193 -11.26 1.34 -7.29
N SER A 194 -10.94 1.99 -8.41
CA SER A 194 -10.69 3.44 -8.44
C SER A 194 -11.97 4.25 -8.25
N CYS A 195 -13.11 3.76 -8.77
CA CYS A 195 -14.40 4.40 -8.59
C CYS A 195 -14.87 4.37 -7.13
N GLU A 196 -14.59 3.31 -6.38
CA GLU A 196 -14.85 3.25 -4.92
C GLU A 196 -14.18 4.43 -4.21
N GLN A 197 -12.89 4.68 -4.48
CA GLN A 197 -12.14 5.79 -3.87
C GLN A 197 -12.72 7.16 -4.23
N VAL A 198 -13.18 7.35 -5.47
CA VAL A 198 -13.83 8.60 -5.93
C VAL A 198 -15.15 8.84 -5.20
N ILE A 199 -15.99 7.80 -5.06
CA ILE A 199 -17.26 7.88 -4.34
C ILE A 199 -17.02 8.11 -2.83
N GLU A 200 -16.08 7.41 -2.22
CA GLU A 200 -15.71 7.58 -0.81
C GLU A 200 -15.24 9.03 -0.52
N GLN A 201 -14.36 9.58 -1.35
CA GLN A 201 -13.86 10.95 -1.21
C GLN A 201 -14.95 12.00 -1.47
N LYS A 202 -15.74 11.87 -2.54
CA LYS A 202 -16.71 12.90 -2.93
C LYS A 202 -17.89 13.00 -1.94
N TYR A 203 -18.37 11.88 -1.42
CA TYR A 203 -19.49 11.85 -0.49
C TYR A 203 -19.08 11.81 0.99
N ASN A 204 -17.80 12.01 1.28
CA ASN A 204 -17.20 12.02 2.62
C ASN A 204 -17.56 10.78 3.45
N LEU A 205 -17.45 9.60 2.83
CA LEU A 205 -17.75 8.32 3.47
C LEU A 205 -16.49 7.81 4.16
N ASN A 206 -16.61 7.44 5.44
CA ASN A 206 -15.49 7.22 6.36
C ASN A 206 -14.37 6.35 5.76
N LEU A 207 -13.24 6.99 5.44
CA LEU A 207 -12.04 6.32 4.97
C LEU A 207 -11.38 5.54 6.11
N HIS A 208 -11.12 4.25 5.90
CA HIS A 208 -10.17 3.48 6.70
C HIS A 208 -9.09 2.87 5.80
N GLU A 209 -7.85 3.32 6.00
CA GLU A 209 -6.70 2.88 5.21
C GLU A 209 -6.46 1.37 5.33
N MET A 210 -6.40 0.68 4.18
CA MET A 210 -5.89 -0.68 4.14
C MET A 210 -4.35 -0.68 4.21
N LYS A 211 -3.78 -1.02 5.37
CA LYS A 211 -2.37 -1.44 5.44
C LYS A 211 -2.18 -2.68 4.57
N ALA A 212 -1.21 -2.64 3.66
CA ALA A 212 -0.79 -3.81 2.93
C ALA A 212 -0.15 -4.82 3.90
N GLN A 213 -0.77 -5.98 4.12
CA GLN A 213 -0.12 -7.07 4.85
C GLN A 213 0.96 -7.71 3.97
N ASP A 214 2.23 -7.60 4.38
CA ASP A 214 3.37 -8.13 3.63
C ASP A 214 3.48 -9.66 3.65
N GLN A 215 2.82 -10.29 4.63
CA GLN A 215 2.74 -11.73 4.81
C GLN A 215 1.33 -12.27 4.50
N LYS A 216 1.24 -13.46 3.91
CA LYS A 216 -0.04 -14.18 3.79
C LYS A 216 -0.41 -14.79 5.15
N ALA A 217 -1.60 -14.46 5.65
CA ALA A 217 -2.20 -15.07 6.83
C ALA A 217 -2.40 -16.60 6.67
N PRO A 218 -2.44 -17.38 7.77
CA PRO A 218 -2.62 -18.83 7.70
C PRO A 218 -3.93 -19.27 7.07
N THR A 219 -3.89 -20.42 6.38
CA THR A 219 -5.11 -21.08 5.91
C THR A 219 -5.75 -21.90 7.03
N LYS A 220 -7.08 -22.10 6.97
CA LYS A 220 -7.85 -22.82 8.01
C LYS A 220 -7.24 -24.18 8.36
N GLY A 221 -6.84 -24.97 7.36
CA GLY A 221 -6.23 -26.29 7.57
C GLY A 221 -4.79 -26.26 8.13
N GLU A 222 -4.06 -25.16 7.97
CA GLU A 222 -2.76 -24.98 8.64
C GLU A 222 -2.95 -24.59 10.11
N LEU A 223 -3.97 -23.77 10.41
CA LEU A 223 -4.32 -23.40 11.78
C LEU A 223 -4.79 -24.64 12.58
N GLU A 224 -5.68 -25.45 11.99
CA GLU A 224 -6.13 -26.74 12.55
C GLU A 224 -4.97 -27.73 12.74
N MET A 225 -3.97 -27.72 11.86
CA MET A 225 -2.77 -28.55 12.01
C MET A 225 -1.91 -28.07 13.19
N MET A 226 -1.60 -26.78 13.26
CA MET A 226 -0.83 -26.17 14.37
C MET A 226 -1.50 -26.38 15.73
N LEU A 227 -2.83 -26.25 15.81
CA LEU A 227 -3.61 -26.49 17.03
C LEU A 227 -3.64 -27.98 17.44
N ARG A 228 -3.50 -28.91 16.49
CA ARG A 228 -3.53 -30.36 16.74
C ARG A 228 -2.16 -30.95 17.09
N THR A 229 -1.07 -30.37 16.59
CA THR A 229 0.29 -30.91 16.75
C THR A 229 1.19 -30.07 17.64
N GLY A 230 0.88 -28.79 17.87
CA GLY A 230 1.76 -27.85 18.57
C GLY A 230 2.94 -27.34 17.73
N GLU A 231 3.13 -27.86 16.52
CA GLU A 231 4.24 -27.51 15.63
C GLU A 231 3.86 -26.41 14.62
N LEU A 232 4.81 -25.56 14.26
CA LEU A 232 4.61 -24.54 13.21
C LEU A 232 4.31 -25.20 11.86
N SER A 233 3.32 -24.66 11.15
CA SER A 233 3.11 -25.05 9.74
C SER A 233 4.34 -24.73 8.89
N THR A 234 4.64 -25.56 7.89
CA THR A 234 5.80 -25.38 6.99
C THR A 234 5.83 -23.98 6.35
N ARG A 235 4.66 -23.38 6.08
CA ARG A 235 4.57 -21.98 5.62
C ARG A 235 4.99 -20.98 6.69
N ALA A 236 4.56 -21.15 7.95
CA ALA A 236 4.94 -20.27 9.05
C ALA A 236 6.44 -20.40 9.41
N GLY A 237 6.98 -21.61 9.44
CA GLY A 237 8.42 -21.86 9.62
C GLY A 237 9.27 -21.19 8.54
N LEU A 238 8.92 -21.41 7.26
CA LEU A 238 9.56 -20.71 6.13
C LEU A 238 9.38 -19.19 6.19
N GLN A 239 8.22 -18.68 6.61
CA GLN A 239 8.00 -17.23 6.78
C GLN A 239 8.91 -16.63 7.84
N ALA A 240 9.17 -17.34 8.95
CA ALA A 240 10.10 -16.90 10.00
C ALA A 240 11.56 -16.91 9.49
N ILE A 241 12.04 -18.07 9.03
CA ILE A 241 13.42 -18.27 8.56
C ILE A 241 13.76 -17.33 7.39
N CYS A 242 12.86 -17.18 6.41
CA CYS A 242 13.08 -16.25 5.30
C CYS A 242 12.93 -14.77 5.70
N SER A 243 12.42 -14.45 6.89
CA SER A 243 12.45 -13.07 7.41
C SER A 243 13.78 -12.80 8.13
N GLU A 244 14.19 -13.71 9.01
CA GLU A 244 15.47 -13.66 9.73
C GLU A 244 16.68 -13.61 8.78
N ALA A 245 16.70 -14.48 7.76
CA ALA A 245 17.75 -14.45 6.73
C ALA A 245 17.82 -13.12 5.95
N MET A 246 16.71 -12.37 5.89
CA MET A 246 16.57 -11.09 5.17
C MET A 246 17.03 -9.89 6.00
N GLU A 247 17.09 -9.99 7.32
CA GLU A 247 17.51 -8.90 8.20
C GLU A 247 19.00 -8.59 7.99
N ASN A 248 19.33 -7.32 7.75
CA ASN A 248 20.70 -6.85 7.46
C ASN A 248 21.39 -7.71 6.38
N CYS A 249 20.74 -7.83 5.21
CA CYS A 249 21.21 -8.62 4.07
C CYS A 249 21.19 -7.81 2.77
N ASP A 250 22.38 -7.51 2.24
CA ASP A 250 22.51 -6.56 1.12
C ASP A 250 22.40 -7.22 -0.26
N ASN A 251 22.62 -8.54 -0.36
CA ASN A 251 22.63 -9.26 -1.62
C ASN A 251 21.99 -10.66 -1.55
N VAL A 252 21.53 -11.15 -2.70
CA VAL A 252 20.84 -12.45 -2.79
C VAL A 252 21.75 -13.65 -2.49
N VAL A 253 23.06 -13.56 -2.68
CA VAL A 253 23.99 -14.68 -2.43
C VAL A 253 24.08 -14.94 -0.92
N THR A 254 24.26 -13.88 -0.12
CA THR A 254 24.22 -13.94 1.34
C THR A 254 22.86 -14.42 1.85
N TYR A 255 21.75 -13.94 1.26
CA TYR A 255 20.40 -14.39 1.62
C TYR A 255 20.21 -15.90 1.39
N PHE A 256 20.60 -16.42 0.22
CA PHE A 256 20.49 -17.86 -0.07
C PHE A 256 21.47 -18.71 0.75
N SER A 257 22.66 -18.21 1.10
CA SER A 257 23.57 -18.89 2.01
C SER A 257 22.94 -19.06 3.40
N ARG A 258 22.45 -17.97 4.00
CA ARG A 258 21.79 -18.00 5.32
C ARG A 258 20.59 -18.95 5.36
N LEU A 259 19.84 -19.05 4.26
CA LEU A 259 18.74 -20.01 4.13
C LEU A 259 19.24 -21.46 4.10
N LYS A 260 20.32 -21.74 3.36
CA LYS A 260 20.95 -23.06 3.31
C LYS A 260 21.49 -23.47 4.69
N ASP A 261 22.11 -22.54 5.41
CA ASP A 261 22.60 -22.72 6.79
C ASP A 261 21.44 -23.00 7.76
N ALA A 262 20.27 -22.40 7.54
CA ALA A 262 19.02 -22.66 8.27
C ALA A 262 18.23 -23.89 7.78
N GLY A 263 18.81 -24.73 6.91
CA GLY A 263 18.20 -25.96 6.41
C GLY A 263 17.06 -25.75 5.38
N VAL A 264 17.12 -24.66 4.62
CA VAL A 264 16.16 -24.32 3.56
C VAL A 264 16.87 -24.27 2.20
N ASP A 265 16.66 -25.30 1.36
CA ASP A 265 17.15 -25.29 -0.02
C ASP A 265 16.30 -24.34 -0.90
N VAL A 266 16.91 -23.75 -1.93
CA VAL A 266 16.26 -22.74 -2.77
C VAL A 266 16.43 -23.02 -4.27
N GLU A 267 15.32 -23.27 -4.96
CA GLU A 267 15.28 -23.31 -6.42
C GLU A 267 15.02 -21.90 -7.00
N ILE A 268 15.85 -21.51 -7.96
CA ILE A 268 15.86 -20.17 -8.58
C ILE A 268 15.58 -20.29 -10.08
N THR A 269 14.61 -19.53 -10.59
CA THR A 269 14.34 -19.43 -12.04
C THR A 269 14.72 -18.05 -12.56
N THR A 270 15.71 -17.99 -13.46
CA THR A 270 16.16 -16.76 -14.14
C THR A 270 15.49 -16.60 -15.52
N GLN A 271 15.49 -15.37 -16.04
CA GLN A 271 15.10 -15.04 -17.43
C GLN A 271 16.12 -14.05 -18.03
N ASN A 272 16.06 -13.83 -19.34
CA ASN A 272 16.96 -12.97 -20.11
C ASN A 272 18.44 -13.33 -19.88
N GLU A 273 18.81 -14.58 -20.19
CA GLU A 273 20.19 -15.10 -20.08
C GLU A 273 20.84 -14.92 -18.68
N GLY A 274 20.02 -14.80 -17.63
CA GLY A 274 20.47 -14.59 -16.25
C GLY A 274 20.18 -13.19 -15.70
N ALA A 275 19.87 -12.20 -16.53
CA ALA A 275 19.76 -10.79 -16.12
C ALA A 275 18.71 -10.51 -15.03
N ARG A 276 17.77 -11.42 -14.78
CA ARG A 276 16.79 -11.27 -13.69
C ARG A 276 16.29 -12.60 -13.13
N ILE A 277 16.20 -12.67 -11.80
CA ILE A 277 15.45 -13.72 -11.08
C ILE A 277 13.94 -13.46 -11.20
N THR A 278 13.19 -14.49 -11.58
CA THR A 278 11.74 -14.42 -11.85
C THR A 278 10.91 -15.41 -11.03
N GLY A 279 11.51 -16.51 -10.58
CA GLY A 279 10.92 -17.48 -9.67
C GLY A 279 11.88 -17.82 -8.54
N ILE A 280 11.34 -17.99 -7.33
CA ILE A 280 12.04 -18.55 -6.16
C ILE A 280 11.09 -19.55 -5.50
N VAL A 281 11.59 -20.74 -5.21
CA VAL A 281 10.89 -21.81 -4.48
C VAL A 281 11.76 -22.23 -3.31
N TYR A 282 11.20 -22.22 -2.11
CA TYR A 282 11.86 -22.59 -0.86
C TYR A 282 11.47 -24.01 -0.48
N HIS A 283 12.43 -24.82 -0.06
CA HIS A 283 12.25 -26.22 0.29
C HIS A 283 12.64 -26.44 1.74
N GLN A 284 11.73 -26.99 2.54
CA GLN A 284 12.01 -27.36 3.94
C GLN A 284 11.33 -28.70 4.23
N ASN A 285 12.04 -29.63 4.86
CA ASN A 285 11.54 -30.97 5.23
C ASN A 285 10.81 -31.66 4.06
N GLN A 286 11.46 -31.70 2.90
CA GLN A 286 10.96 -32.26 1.62
C GLN A 286 9.70 -31.58 1.02
N LYS A 287 9.22 -30.46 1.59
CA LYS A 287 8.07 -29.70 1.07
C LYS A 287 8.52 -28.42 0.36
N ALA A 288 8.10 -28.26 -0.89
CA ALA A 288 8.39 -27.10 -1.73
C ALA A 288 7.29 -26.03 -1.66
N MET A 289 7.67 -24.76 -1.47
CA MET A 289 6.77 -23.62 -1.31
C MET A 289 7.23 -22.45 -2.19
N LYS A 290 6.36 -21.96 -3.07
CA LYS A 290 6.68 -20.80 -3.92
C LYS A 290 6.74 -19.53 -3.09
N ALA A 291 7.67 -18.64 -3.42
CA ALA A 291 7.79 -17.33 -2.77
C ALA A 291 6.46 -16.55 -2.71
N SER A 292 5.66 -16.58 -3.79
CA SER A 292 4.34 -15.93 -3.85
C SER A 292 3.30 -16.50 -2.87
N ASP A 293 3.55 -17.69 -2.31
CA ASP A 293 2.69 -18.35 -1.34
C ASP A 293 3.14 -18.13 0.11
N LEU A 294 4.41 -17.77 0.34
CA LEU A 294 4.87 -17.20 1.60
C LEU A 294 4.42 -15.72 1.76
N GLY A 295 4.50 -14.91 0.71
CA GLY A 295 4.15 -13.49 0.77
C GLY A 295 4.86 -12.65 -0.30
N LYS A 296 4.43 -11.39 -0.49
CA LYS A 296 5.04 -10.54 -1.53
C LYS A 296 6.51 -10.24 -1.24
N LYS A 297 6.88 -10.02 0.03
CA LYS A 297 8.27 -9.71 0.44
C LYS A 297 9.28 -10.81 0.10
N PHE A 298 8.88 -12.08 0.07
CA PHE A 298 9.78 -13.21 -0.20
C PHE A 298 9.99 -13.51 -1.70
N THR A 299 9.30 -12.78 -2.60
CA THR A 299 9.50 -12.89 -4.06
C THR A 299 10.73 -12.10 -4.50
N ALA A 300 11.33 -12.40 -5.66
CA ALA A 300 12.52 -11.67 -6.14
C ALA A 300 12.36 -10.13 -6.17
N LEU A 301 11.18 -9.64 -6.57
CA LEU A 301 10.85 -8.20 -6.51
C LEU A 301 10.57 -7.70 -5.09
N GLY A 302 10.16 -8.57 -4.19
CA GLY A 302 10.04 -8.29 -2.75
C GLY A 302 11.41 -8.14 -2.10
N LEU A 303 12.31 -9.09 -2.31
CA LEU A 303 13.69 -9.09 -1.82
C LEU A 303 14.43 -7.80 -2.23
N GLN A 304 14.37 -7.44 -3.52
CA GLN A 304 14.94 -6.20 -4.03
C GLN A 304 14.37 -4.93 -3.35
N LYS A 305 13.08 -4.96 -2.95
CA LYS A 305 12.45 -3.85 -2.20
C LYS A 305 12.79 -3.83 -0.72
N GLN A 306 13.35 -4.90 -0.19
CA GLN A 306 13.82 -5.01 1.20
C GLN A 306 15.34 -4.81 1.31
N GLY A 307 16.01 -4.40 0.23
CA GLY A 307 17.46 -4.14 0.20
C GLY A 307 18.32 -5.32 -0.26
N VAL A 308 17.74 -6.50 -0.49
CA VAL A 308 18.48 -7.69 -0.96
C VAL A 308 18.65 -7.60 -2.50
N VAL A 309 19.79 -7.09 -2.95
CA VAL A 309 20.05 -6.79 -4.38
C VAL A 309 20.51 -8.03 -5.16
N TYR A 310 20.13 -8.10 -6.45
CA TYR A 310 20.68 -9.04 -7.42
C TYR A 310 21.25 -8.30 -8.63
N GLU A 311 22.56 -8.42 -8.85
CA GLU A 311 23.25 -7.95 -10.04
C GLU A 311 23.85 -9.15 -10.78
N GLN A 312 23.59 -9.27 -12.09
CA GLN A 312 24.02 -10.44 -12.87
C GLN A 312 25.56 -10.52 -12.96
N ASN A 313 26.23 -9.39 -13.14
CA ASN A 313 27.68 -9.34 -13.34
C ASN A 313 28.47 -9.79 -12.09
N GLU A 314 27.94 -9.54 -10.90
CA GLU A 314 28.59 -9.87 -9.62
C GLU A 314 28.09 -11.21 -9.07
N HIS A 315 26.78 -11.46 -9.10
CA HIS A 315 26.16 -12.62 -8.45
C HIS A 315 25.86 -13.78 -9.41
N GLY A 316 25.94 -13.59 -10.73
CA GLY A 316 25.51 -14.56 -11.75
C GLY A 316 26.10 -15.95 -11.55
N ARG A 317 27.43 -16.05 -11.37
CA ARG A 317 28.15 -17.32 -11.16
C ARG A 317 27.69 -18.06 -9.89
N ALA A 318 27.40 -17.33 -8.81
CA ALA A 318 26.90 -17.92 -7.58
C ALA A 318 25.46 -18.43 -7.74
N ILE A 319 24.60 -17.69 -8.45
CA ILE A 319 23.24 -18.13 -8.79
C ILE A 319 23.27 -19.36 -9.70
N GLU A 320 24.16 -19.43 -10.70
CA GLU A 320 24.35 -20.62 -11.54
C GLU A 320 24.81 -21.83 -10.71
N THR A 321 25.69 -21.62 -9.73
CA THR A 321 26.10 -22.69 -8.79
C THR A 321 24.90 -23.19 -7.99
N ILE A 322 24.09 -22.30 -7.41
CA ILE A 322 22.86 -22.69 -6.68
C ILE A 322 21.86 -23.40 -7.59
N GLN A 323 21.71 -22.97 -8.86
CA GLN A 323 20.85 -23.66 -9.84
C GLN A 323 21.35 -25.07 -10.17
N ASN A 324 22.67 -25.25 -10.32
CA ASN A 324 23.28 -26.55 -10.60
C ASN A 324 23.22 -27.48 -9.39
N GLU A 325 23.52 -27.01 -8.18
CA GLU A 325 23.33 -27.77 -6.93
C GLU A 325 21.87 -28.21 -6.77
N SER A 326 20.93 -27.29 -6.98
CA SER A 326 19.49 -27.57 -6.93
C SER A 326 19.04 -28.59 -7.99
N ALA A 327 19.74 -28.70 -9.11
CA ALA A 327 19.49 -29.73 -10.12
C ALA A 327 20.04 -31.08 -9.68
N ILE A 328 21.29 -31.13 -9.18
CA ILE A 328 21.94 -32.36 -8.69
C ILE A 328 21.10 -33.02 -7.58
N THR A 329 20.63 -32.27 -6.59
CA THR A 329 19.80 -32.81 -5.48
C THR A 329 18.49 -33.45 -5.95
N ARG A 330 17.96 -33.07 -7.12
CA ARG A 330 16.79 -33.72 -7.74
C ARG A 330 17.14 -35.06 -8.40
N PHE A 331 18.32 -35.18 -8.98
CA PHE A 331 18.79 -36.46 -9.54
C PHE A 331 19.13 -37.47 -8.44
N SER A 332 19.66 -37.02 -7.29
CA SER A 332 20.00 -37.91 -6.17
C SER A 332 18.78 -38.51 -5.45
N ASN A 333 17.67 -37.77 -5.32
CA ASN A 333 16.45 -38.22 -4.64
C ASN A 333 15.44 -38.94 -5.56
N GLY A 334 15.75 -39.06 -6.85
CA GLY A 334 14.94 -39.81 -7.83
C GLY A 334 15.42 -41.24 -7.98
N GLY A 335 14.98 -42.16 -7.11
CA GLY A 335 15.29 -43.58 -7.26
C GLY A 335 14.64 -44.18 -8.51
N GLY A 336 15.44 -44.49 -9.55
CA GLY A 336 14.99 -45.13 -10.78
C GLY A 336 16.07 -45.29 -11.84
N ASP A 337 16.70 -46.47 -11.85
CA ASP A 337 17.53 -47.12 -12.90
C ASP A 337 18.40 -46.27 -13.84
N LEU A 338 19.71 -46.40 -13.64
CA LEU A 338 20.74 -46.08 -14.63
C LEU A 338 20.59 -46.91 -15.91
N LYS A 339 20.45 -46.22 -17.06
CA LYS A 339 20.94 -46.73 -18.35
C LYS A 339 21.73 -45.65 -19.09
N ASN A 340 23.04 -45.89 -19.13
CA ASN A 340 24.05 -45.41 -20.07
C ASN A 340 24.09 -43.89 -20.38
N GLY A 341 25.11 -43.27 -19.80
CA GLY A 341 25.56 -41.89 -19.94
C GLY A 341 25.32 -41.18 -21.28
N GLU A 342 24.67 -40.03 -21.16
CA GLU A 342 24.98 -38.81 -21.89
C GLU A 342 24.59 -37.61 -21.01
N LEU A 343 25.49 -36.65 -20.81
CA LEU A 343 25.19 -35.40 -20.10
C LEU A 343 24.52 -34.43 -21.09
N PRO A 344 23.28 -33.95 -20.83
CA PRO A 344 22.61 -33.05 -21.76
C PRO A 344 23.25 -31.65 -21.72
N ILE A 345 23.92 -31.30 -22.80
CA ILE A 345 24.51 -29.98 -23.06
C ILE A 345 23.41 -28.92 -23.09
N VAL A 346 23.69 -27.73 -22.52
CA VAL A 346 22.77 -26.60 -22.48
C VAL A 346 22.47 -26.10 -23.91
N GLY A 347 21.26 -26.35 -24.39
CA GLY A 347 20.80 -25.95 -25.71
C GLY A 347 20.61 -24.43 -25.82
N ARG A 348 21.51 -23.77 -26.56
CA ARG A 348 21.40 -22.36 -26.96
C ARG A 348 20.41 -22.20 -28.11
N ASN A 349 19.90 -20.97 -28.30
CA ASN A 349 18.84 -20.63 -29.25
C ASN A 349 19.08 -21.16 -30.68
N GLY A 350 18.02 -21.66 -31.32
CA GLY A 350 18.04 -21.98 -32.75
C GLY A 350 18.10 -20.72 -33.60
N GLY A 351 19.14 -20.63 -34.43
CA GLY A 351 19.28 -19.67 -35.53
C GLY A 351 20.12 -20.33 -36.61
N ASP A 352 19.55 -20.51 -37.80
CA ASP A 352 20.19 -21.19 -38.92
C ASP A 352 21.45 -20.46 -39.39
N LEU A 353 22.55 -21.18 -39.63
CA LEU A 353 23.57 -20.84 -40.62
C LEU A 353 24.44 -22.07 -40.97
N LYS A 354 24.92 -22.14 -42.21
CA LYS A 354 25.51 -23.33 -42.85
C LYS A 354 27.02 -23.48 -42.62
N ALA A 355 27.52 -24.69 -42.85
CA ALA A 355 28.87 -25.14 -42.57
C ALA A 355 29.98 -24.74 -43.58
N ALA A 356 31.18 -24.51 -43.05
CA ALA A 356 32.54 -24.76 -43.55
C ALA A 356 33.52 -24.35 -42.41
N GLY A 357 34.73 -24.87 -42.20
CA GLY A 357 35.47 -25.94 -42.87
C GLY A 357 36.99 -25.82 -42.56
N ASP A 358 37.49 -26.68 -41.66
CA ASP A 358 38.87 -27.19 -41.52
C ASP A 358 40.06 -26.36 -40.90
N SER A 359 41.02 -27.12 -40.33
CA SER A 359 42.46 -26.87 -40.05
C SER A 359 42.98 -26.02 -38.83
N ASP A 360 43.63 -26.73 -37.89
CA ASP A 360 45.09 -26.63 -37.50
C ASP A 360 45.69 -25.86 -36.27
N VAL A 361 46.00 -26.65 -35.21
CA VAL A 361 47.21 -26.74 -34.29
C VAL A 361 47.75 -25.53 -33.44
N PRO A 362 48.67 -25.69 -32.45
CA PRO A 362 48.61 -26.50 -31.21
C PRO A 362 49.11 -25.76 -29.91
N ALA A 363 49.35 -26.51 -28.81
CA ALA A 363 49.63 -26.05 -27.43
C ALA A 363 51.09 -26.15 -26.92
N ILE A 364 51.40 -25.46 -25.79
CA ILE A 364 52.59 -25.56 -24.89
C ILE A 364 52.09 -25.13 -23.47
N SER A 365 51.88 -25.97 -22.44
CA SER A 365 52.72 -26.82 -21.55
C SER A 365 53.30 -26.13 -20.28
N ASN A 366 53.09 -26.75 -19.10
CA ASN A 366 53.48 -26.31 -17.73
C ASN A 366 54.95 -26.62 -17.35
N PRO A 367 55.47 -26.08 -16.22
CA PRO A 367 55.79 -26.90 -15.01
C PRO A 367 55.27 -26.26 -13.68
N ALA A 368 54.75 -26.99 -12.66
CA ALA A 368 55.42 -27.87 -11.65
C ALA A 368 56.29 -27.08 -10.62
N THR A 369 55.99 -26.87 -9.31
CA THR A 369 55.58 -27.67 -8.11
C THR A 369 56.72 -28.18 -7.19
N SER A 370 56.78 -27.66 -5.95
CA SER A 370 57.25 -28.30 -4.69
C SER A 370 56.91 -27.34 -3.50
N ARG A 371 56.35 -27.73 -2.33
CA ARG A 371 56.83 -28.59 -1.21
C ARG A 371 58.18 -28.13 -0.64
N ALA A 372 58.39 -27.90 0.66
CA ALA A 372 57.55 -28.01 1.87
C ALA A 372 57.99 -26.92 2.91
N ASP A 373 57.82 -26.92 4.24
CA ASP A 373 57.33 -27.90 5.25
C ASP A 373 56.84 -27.17 6.55
N ALA A 374 56.68 -27.87 7.69
CA ALA A 374 56.06 -27.37 8.94
C ALA A 374 57.03 -26.89 10.06
N GLY A 375 56.51 -26.14 11.04
CA GLY A 375 57.21 -25.74 12.29
C GLY A 375 56.31 -24.97 13.26
N ASP A 376 56.35 -25.34 14.55
CA ASP A 376 55.37 -25.02 15.62
C ASP A 376 55.94 -24.04 16.70
N SER A 377 55.15 -23.70 17.73
CA SER A 377 55.47 -23.05 19.04
C SER A 377 55.25 -21.52 19.23
N ASP A 378 53.99 -21.15 19.48
CA ASP A 378 53.41 -20.76 20.79
C ASP A 378 54.16 -19.87 21.85
N VAL A 379 53.36 -19.04 22.58
CA VAL A 379 53.54 -18.44 23.94
C VAL A 379 54.23 -17.05 24.20
N ARG A 380 53.38 -16.08 24.63
CA ARG A 380 53.53 -14.92 25.60
C ARG A 380 54.36 -13.62 25.32
N SER A 381 53.61 -12.51 25.32
CA SER A 381 53.60 -11.38 26.30
C SER A 381 54.90 -10.69 26.78
N GLY A 382 55.00 -9.36 26.59
CA GLY A 382 55.89 -8.50 27.42
C GLY A 382 56.23 -7.09 26.90
N TYR A 383 55.54 -6.07 27.45
CA TYR A 383 55.96 -4.67 27.70
C TYR A 383 57.01 -3.89 26.83
N LEU A 384 56.58 -2.68 26.43
CA LEU A 384 57.30 -1.42 26.10
C LEU A 384 58.43 -1.05 27.11
N PRO A 385 59.41 -0.12 26.84
CA PRO A 385 59.17 1.24 26.25
C PRO A 385 60.37 1.95 25.53
N LYS A 386 60.25 3.30 25.37
CA LYS A 386 61.30 4.35 25.20
C LYS A 386 61.90 4.59 23.78
N THR A 387 62.22 5.81 23.29
CA THR A 387 61.90 7.24 23.65
C THR A 387 62.46 8.23 22.58
N ILE A 388 62.20 9.55 22.75
CA ILE A 388 63.14 10.68 22.47
C ILE A 388 63.23 11.18 21.00
N GLU A 389 62.59 12.33 20.67
CA GLU A 389 63.17 13.69 20.48
C GLU A 389 63.46 14.03 18.99
N ARG A 390 63.52 15.28 18.48
CA ARG A 390 63.60 16.65 19.02
C ARG A 390 62.64 17.57 18.22
N ASN A 391 61.97 18.60 18.80
CA ASN A 391 62.49 19.95 19.12
C ASN A 391 62.89 20.73 17.83
N ARG A 392 62.49 21.97 17.53
CA ARG A 392 62.16 23.22 18.27
C ARG A 392 61.16 24.05 17.41
N GLY A 393 60.54 25.16 17.81
CA GLY A 393 60.54 26.01 19.01
C GLY A 393 59.79 27.32 18.66
N SER A 394 59.02 27.93 19.57
CA SER A 394 59.45 29.09 20.38
C SER A 394 59.36 30.45 19.65
N VAL A 395 58.82 31.57 20.19
CA VAL A 395 58.49 31.88 21.59
C VAL A 395 57.72 33.24 21.68
N GLN A 396 56.60 33.31 22.45
CA GLN A 396 56.26 34.34 23.49
C GLN A 396 56.00 35.83 23.11
N ARG A 397 55.40 36.70 23.95
CA ARG A 397 54.81 36.62 25.33
C ARG A 397 53.86 37.82 25.61
N LYS A 398 52.83 37.62 26.48
CA LYS A 398 52.27 38.57 27.49
C LYS A 398 51.61 39.89 26.99
N THR A 399 50.67 40.56 27.70
CA THR A 399 50.23 40.50 29.13
C THR A 399 48.78 41.01 29.28
N GLU A 400 48.03 40.51 30.27
CA GLU A 400 46.89 41.19 30.96
C GLU A 400 47.44 42.01 32.17
N PRO A 401 46.66 42.73 33.02
CA PRO A 401 45.19 42.87 33.15
C PRO A 401 44.66 44.31 33.44
N GLU A 402 43.35 44.43 33.72
CA GLU A 402 42.69 45.15 34.85
C GLU A 402 41.36 45.88 34.50
N LEU A 403 40.52 46.04 35.53
CA LEU A 403 39.18 46.65 35.51
C LEU A 403 39.23 48.09 36.03
N ASP A 404 38.39 49.00 35.51
CA ASP A 404 37.80 50.06 36.36
C ASP A 404 36.45 50.61 35.83
N GLN A 405 35.86 51.55 36.58
CA GLN A 405 34.42 51.83 36.70
C GLN A 405 33.83 52.94 35.79
N ASN A 406 32.48 52.96 35.74
CA ASN A 406 31.57 54.05 35.30
C ASN A 406 31.85 55.43 35.97
N PRO A 407 31.24 56.60 35.58
CA PRO A 407 30.12 56.85 34.64
C PRO A 407 30.19 58.15 33.74
N THR A 408 29.09 58.40 32.98
CA THR A 408 28.47 59.70 32.61
C THR A 408 28.98 60.65 31.49
N ASN A 409 28.05 60.88 30.54
CA ASN A 409 27.56 62.15 29.95
C ASN A 409 28.17 62.83 28.68
N LEU A 410 27.28 62.93 27.67
CA LEU A 410 26.91 64.10 26.82
C LEU A 410 27.95 64.74 25.89
N GLY A 411 27.70 64.73 24.56
CA GLY A 411 28.56 65.48 23.62
C GLY A 411 28.28 65.57 22.11
N VAL A 412 27.05 65.41 21.59
CA VAL A 412 26.60 65.97 20.29
C VAL A 412 27.19 65.42 18.94
N ARG A 413 26.30 64.76 18.17
CA ARG A 413 26.19 64.64 16.68
C ARG A 413 27.36 64.12 15.83
N ASN A 414 27.09 63.04 15.08
CA ASN A 414 26.57 63.22 13.71
C ASN A 414 25.79 61.98 13.24
N ASP A 415 24.65 62.21 12.58
CA ASP A 415 23.77 61.16 12.06
C ASP A 415 24.25 60.63 10.70
N ASN A 416 24.01 59.34 10.43
CA ASN A 416 23.79 58.67 9.12
C ASN A 416 24.40 57.26 9.07
N PHE A 417 23.61 56.22 9.37
CA PHE A 417 23.63 54.98 8.58
C PHE A 417 22.35 54.17 8.80
N GLU A 418 21.33 54.42 7.99
CA GLU A 418 20.13 53.59 7.92
C GLU A 418 19.68 53.45 6.45
N SER A 419 19.04 52.31 6.15
CA SER A 419 18.52 51.89 4.84
C SER A 419 19.53 51.53 3.74
N ALA A 420 19.63 50.23 3.47
CA ALA A 420 19.98 49.68 2.16
C ALA A 420 18.76 48.95 1.54
N SER A 421 17.59 49.58 1.63
CA SER A 421 16.39 49.22 0.87
C SER A 421 16.11 50.31 -0.15
N ASN A 422 16.30 50.03 -1.45
CA ASN A 422 15.57 50.56 -2.62
C ASN A 422 16.25 50.05 -3.92
N PHE A 423 15.58 49.22 -4.72
CA PHE A 423 14.61 49.59 -5.78
C PHE A 423 15.27 50.09 -7.09
N ILE A 424 15.30 49.20 -8.09
CA ILE A 424 15.13 49.54 -9.51
C ILE A 424 14.10 48.57 -10.07
N SER A 425 13.07 49.12 -10.72
CA SER A 425 12.08 48.37 -11.52
C SER A 425 12.17 48.82 -12.98
N ASP A 426 11.62 47.98 -13.86
CA ASP A 426 11.33 48.22 -15.29
C ASP A 426 12.58 48.25 -16.19
N LEU A 427 12.71 47.34 -17.17
CA LEU A 427 11.82 47.28 -18.32
C LEU A 427 11.45 45.84 -18.77
N ALA A 428 10.43 45.73 -19.61
CA ALA A 428 9.96 44.48 -20.20
C ALA A 428 10.54 44.21 -21.60
N ASP A 429 10.79 42.94 -21.91
CA ASP A 429 10.98 42.48 -23.30
C ASP A 429 9.69 41.85 -23.83
N ALA A 430 8.94 42.63 -24.60
CA ALA A 430 7.85 42.15 -25.44
C ALA A 430 7.72 43.04 -26.68
N SER A 431 8.47 42.72 -27.74
CA SER A 431 8.06 43.07 -29.10
C SER A 431 8.54 42.03 -30.11
N ALA A 432 7.64 41.61 -30.99
CA ALA A 432 7.95 40.77 -32.14
C ALA A 432 8.21 41.66 -33.38
N ASN A 433 8.80 41.04 -34.40
CA ASN A 433 9.05 41.58 -35.74
C ASN A 433 10.04 42.76 -35.83
N ASN A 434 11.25 42.44 -36.27
CA ASN A 434 11.64 42.93 -37.59
C ASN A 434 12.38 41.86 -38.39
N GLN A 435 12.12 41.78 -39.68
CA GLN A 435 12.85 40.89 -40.60
C GLN A 435 14.15 41.58 -41.07
N VAL A 436 15.07 40.76 -41.59
CA VAL A 436 15.91 40.98 -42.79
C VAL A 436 17.41 40.69 -42.56
N LYS A 437 17.98 39.95 -43.53
CA LYS A 437 19.40 39.69 -43.85
C LYS A 437 20.18 38.69 -42.98
N THR A 438 20.13 37.46 -43.50
CA THR A 438 21.24 36.51 -43.58
C THR A 438 22.64 37.15 -43.64
N GLY A 439 23.51 36.77 -42.73
CA GLY A 439 24.96 37.02 -42.78
C GLY A 439 25.69 35.94 -41.98
N HIS A 440 26.54 35.16 -42.65
CA HIS A 440 27.39 34.18 -41.97
C HIS A 440 28.60 34.90 -41.36
N SER A 441 28.83 34.77 -40.05
CA SER A 441 30.19 34.89 -39.50
C SER A 441 30.39 34.00 -38.27
N SER A 442 31.56 33.34 -38.33
CA SER A 442 32.26 32.54 -37.33
C SER A 442 31.93 32.70 -35.85
N SER A 443 31.84 31.55 -35.19
CA SER A 443 32.12 31.31 -33.77
C SER A 443 33.11 32.28 -33.10
N SER A 444 32.67 32.93 -32.02
CA SER A 444 33.55 33.34 -30.92
C SER A 444 33.14 32.61 -29.65
N ARG A 445 34.12 32.35 -28.77
CA ARG A 445 33.92 31.59 -27.52
C ARG A 445 33.18 32.47 -26.51
N PHE A 446 32.11 31.97 -25.92
CA PHE A 446 31.51 32.62 -24.74
C PHE A 446 32.51 32.53 -23.58
N ASP A 447 32.94 33.69 -23.11
CA ASP A 447 33.86 33.81 -21.98
C ASP A 447 33.09 33.76 -20.65
N ASN A 448 33.62 32.99 -19.69
CA ASN A 448 32.98 32.72 -18.40
C ASN A 448 33.24 33.87 -17.42
N SER A 449 32.58 35.01 -17.63
CA SER A 449 32.50 36.05 -16.60
C SER A 449 31.58 35.61 -15.46
N ALA A 450 31.93 35.99 -14.23
CA ALA A 450 31.22 35.61 -13.01
C ALA A 450 29.72 36.01 -13.05
N PRO A 451 28.80 35.29 -12.37
CA PRO A 451 27.37 35.56 -12.45
C PRO A 451 27.03 36.98 -11.96
N THR A 452 26.77 37.89 -12.91
CA THR A 452 26.48 39.32 -12.65
C THR A 452 25.04 39.59 -12.25
N ASN A 453 24.13 38.62 -12.43
CA ASN A 453 22.71 38.78 -12.16
C ASN A 453 22.36 38.30 -10.73
N PRO A 454 21.81 39.16 -9.85
CA PRO A 454 21.46 38.77 -8.47
C PRO A 454 20.54 37.54 -8.37
N ASN A 455 19.59 37.37 -9.30
CA ASN A 455 18.72 36.19 -9.33
C ASN A 455 19.50 34.91 -9.64
N HIS A 456 20.57 34.98 -10.44
CA HIS A 456 21.46 33.87 -10.72
C HIS A 456 22.29 33.50 -9.49
N ILE A 457 22.86 34.51 -8.82
CA ILE A 457 23.61 34.32 -7.58
C ILE A 457 22.72 33.63 -6.53
N ALA A 458 21.49 34.08 -6.36
CA ALA A 458 20.51 33.48 -5.45
C ALA A 458 20.19 32.01 -5.80
N GLN A 459 19.99 31.69 -7.09
CA GLN A 459 19.77 30.30 -7.54
C GLN A 459 20.95 29.40 -7.14
N LEU A 460 22.18 29.83 -7.41
CA LEU A 460 23.38 29.06 -7.13
C LEU A 460 23.67 28.93 -5.63
N ALA A 461 23.41 29.98 -4.84
CA ALA A 461 23.54 29.93 -3.39
C ALA A 461 22.55 28.94 -2.75
N GLN A 462 21.26 28.99 -3.14
CA GLN A 462 20.26 28.03 -2.68
C GLN A 462 20.63 26.59 -3.04
N ILE A 463 21.09 26.35 -4.28
CA ILE A 463 21.50 25.00 -4.73
C ILE A 463 22.69 24.49 -3.92
N LYS A 464 23.70 25.32 -3.67
CA LYS A 464 24.88 24.95 -2.86
C LYS A 464 24.54 24.59 -1.42
N SER A 465 23.53 25.21 -0.82
CA SER A 465 23.08 24.90 0.55
C SER A 465 22.54 23.48 0.75
N PHE A 466 22.09 22.82 -0.32
CA PHE A 466 21.73 21.39 -0.25
C PHE A 466 22.94 20.45 -0.26
N GLY A 467 24.15 20.97 -0.51
CA GLY A 467 25.37 20.18 -0.63
C GLY A 467 25.39 19.31 -1.89
N ASN A 468 26.07 18.17 -1.80
CA ASN A 468 26.30 17.26 -2.94
C ASN A 468 25.20 16.19 -3.11
N ILE A 469 23.95 16.48 -2.72
CA ILE A 469 22.83 15.55 -2.92
C ILE A 469 22.22 15.73 -4.32
N PRO A 470 21.66 14.67 -4.95
CA PRO A 470 20.85 14.81 -6.15
C PRO A 470 19.61 15.66 -5.89
N LEU A 471 19.33 16.60 -6.79
CA LEU A 471 18.21 17.54 -6.72
C LEU A 471 17.24 17.33 -7.89
N GLN A 472 15.98 17.70 -7.68
CA GLN A 472 14.93 17.68 -8.70
C GLN A 472 14.38 19.09 -8.91
N LEU A 473 14.58 19.63 -10.11
CA LEU A 473 13.91 20.82 -10.60
C LEU A 473 12.50 20.43 -11.06
N SER A 474 11.49 21.05 -10.48
CA SER A 474 10.07 20.81 -10.77
C SER A 474 9.45 22.08 -11.36
N ILE A 475 8.97 22.01 -12.60
CA ILE A 475 8.41 23.13 -13.36
C ILE A 475 6.91 22.87 -13.56
N MET A 476 6.08 23.54 -12.76
CA MET A 476 4.61 23.44 -12.85
C MET A 476 4.13 24.38 -13.95
N LEU A 477 3.63 23.82 -15.05
CA LEU A 477 3.07 24.61 -16.14
C LEU A 477 1.71 25.22 -15.77
N PRO A 478 1.29 26.29 -16.47
CA PRO A 478 -0.08 26.79 -16.38
C PRO A 478 -1.14 25.71 -16.62
N MET A 479 -2.34 25.94 -16.11
CA MET A 479 -3.46 25.02 -16.27
C MET A 479 -3.89 24.92 -17.73
N VAL A 480 -3.95 23.70 -18.25
CA VAL A 480 -4.48 23.41 -19.59
C VAL A 480 -6.00 23.39 -19.50
N VAL A 481 -6.65 24.46 -19.96
CA VAL A 481 -8.10 24.71 -19.82
C VAL A 481 -8.94 23.50 -20.24
N GLU A 482 -8.63 22.90 -21.39
CA GLU A 482 -9.31 21.73 -21.97
C GLU A 482 -9.34 20.49 -21.07
N THR A 483 -8.35 20.33 -20.18
CA THR A 483 -8.18 19.13 -19.36
C THR A 483 -8.30 19.39 -17.86
N GLY A 484 -8.36 20.66 -17.44
CA GLY A 484 -8.26 21.09 -16.04
C GLY A 484 -6.92 20.79 -15.35
N LYS A 485 -5.96 20.17 -16.04
CA LYS A 485 -4.70 19.70 -15.44
C LYS A 485 -3.64 20.79 -15.44
N ARG A 486 -2.76 20.75 -14.42
CA ARG A 486 -1.48 21.49 -14.39
C ARG A 486 -0.34 20.48 -14.57
N PRO A 487 0.26 20.37 -15.77
CA PRO A 487 1.37 19.45 -16.00
C PRO A 487 2.62 19.87 -15.22
N MET A 488 3.29 18.89 -14.62
CA MET A 488 4.60 19.08 -13.97
C MET A 488 5.70 18.49 -14.84
N LEU A 489 6.66 19.31 -15.27
CA LEU A 489 7.91 18.83 -15.87
C LEU A 489 8.95 18.65 -14.77
N LYS A 490 9.77 17.59 -14.86
CA LYS A 490 10.83 17.30 -13.89
C LYS A 490 12.17 17.16 -14.60
N ARG A 491 13.24 17.67 -13.97
CA ARG A 491 14.64 17.52 -14.39
C ARG A 491 15.48 17.26 -13.16
N ASP A 492 16.21 16.15 -13.18
CA ASP A 492 17.10 15.77 -12.10
C ASP A 492 18.51 16.28 -12.41
N PHE A 493 19.21 16.79 -11.40
CA PHE A 493 20.53 17.42 -11.56
C PHE A 493 21.32 17.39 -10.25
N GLU A 494 22.64 17.55 -10.35
CA GLU A 494 23.54 17.63 -9.21
C GLU A 494 24.34 18.94 -9.23
N GLY A 495 24.36 19.61 -8.07
CA GLY A 495 25.11 20.84 -7.84
C GLY A 495 24.78 22.02 -8.76
N ALA A 496 25.61 23.06 -8.66
CA ALA A 496 25.48 24.28 -9.46
C ALA A 496 25.61 24.01 -10.97
N GLN A 497 26.59 23.20 -11.38
CA GLN A 497 26.90 22.96 -12.78
C GLN A 497 25.81 22.14 -13.51
N GLY A 498 25.15 21.19 -12.81
CA GLY A 498 24.00 20.47 -13.36
C GLY A 498 22.80 21.39 -13.61
N PHE A 499 22.59 22.39 -12.76
CA PHE A 499 21.48 23.35 -12.91
C PHE A 499 21.63 24.24 -14.15
N GLU A 500 22.85 24.67 -14.51
CA GLU A 500 23.07 25.56 -15.67
C GLU A 500 22.51 24.99 -16.98
N GLN A 501 22.56 23.66 -17.14
CA GLN A 501 22.01 22.95 -18.29
C GLN A 501 20.49 23.17 -18.46
N PHE A 502 19.78 23.42 -17.37
CA PHE A 502 18.33 23.60 -17.35
C PHE A 502 17.90 25.05 -17.05
N ARG A 503 18.81 25.92 -16.60
CA ARG A 503 18.52 27.28 -16.16
C ARG A 503 17.83 28.12 -17.23
N ALA A 504 18.35 28.14 -18.47
CA ALA A 504 17.76 28.87 -19.58
C ALA A 504 16.33 28.39 -19.92
N PHE A 505 16.12 27.07 -19.87
CA PHE A 505 14.79 26.47 -20.06
C PHE A 505 13.82 26.84 -18.93
N ALA A 506 14.29 26.83 -17.67
CA ALA A 506 13.51 27.24 -16.51
C ALA A 506 13.10 28.72 -16.57
N LEU A 507 14.01 29.61 -17.00
CA LEU A 507 13.71 31.04 -17.22
C LEU A 507 12.64 31.22 -18.30
N ALA A 508 12.80 30.57 -19.46
CA ALA A 508 11.80 30.62 -20.53
C ALA A 508 10.43 30.09 -20.08
N LYS A 509 10.39 29.02 -19.28
CA LYS A 509 9.14 28.49 -18.72
C LYS A 509 8.53 29.39 -17.65
N ASN A 510 9.34 30.01 -16.79
CA ASN A 510 8.83 30.97 -15.82
C ASN A 510 8.24 32.21 -16.51
N ALA A 511 8.89 32.73 -17.55
CA ALA A 511 8.35 33.80 -18.39
C ALA A 511 6.98 33.43 -18.99
N GLN A 512 6.82 32.19 -19.48
CA GLN A 512 5.56 31.59 -19.96
C GLN A 512 4.53 31.29 -18.86
N GLY A 513 4.76 31.72 -17.61
CA GLY A 513 3.81 31.57 -16.50
C GLY A 513 3.95 30.30 -15.67
N ALA A 514 4.99 29.47 -15.91
CA ALA A 514 5.24 28.30 -15.08
C ALA A 514 5.83 28.68 -13.70
N GLU A 515 5.49 27.91 -12.68
CA GLU A 515 6.10 28.02 -11.36
C GLU A 515 7.32 27.09 -11.24
N ILE A 516 8.41 27.59 -10.66
CA ILE A 516 9.68 26.85 -10.54
C ILE A 516 9.92 26.44 -9.08
N TYR A 517 10.16 25.15 -8.89
CA TYR A 517 10.37 24.52 -7.59
C TYR A 517 11.64 23.66 -7.59
N ILE A 518 12.21 23.46 -6.41
CA ILE A 518 13.40 22.64 -6.15
C ILE A 518 13.17 21.76 -4.91
N ALA A 519 13.79 20.59 -4.91
CA ALA A 519 13.85 19.68 -3.76
C ALA A 519 15.06 18.74 -3.89
N PRO A 520 15.48 18.11 -2.78
CA PRO A 520 16.15 16.81 -2.85
C PRO A 520 15.40 15.84 -3.77
N HIS A 521 16.13 15.06 -4.57
CA HIS A 521 15.52 14.04 -5.43
C HIS A 521 14.77 13.00 -4.56
N PRO A 522 13.60 12.47 -4.98
CA PRO A 522 12.81 11.54 -4.15
C PRO A 522 13.52 10.24 -3.72
N SER A 523 14.58 9.83 -4.42
CA SER A 523 15.45 8.69 -4.03
C SER A 523 16.75 9.10 -3.34
N ALA A 524 16.99 10.39 -3.09
CA ALA A 524 18.19 10.85 -2.41
C ALA A 524 18.10 10.55 -0.90
N ASN A 525 19.21 10.09 -0.35
CA ASN A 525 19.38 9.95 1.09
C ASN A 525 19.76 11.31 1.68
N HIS A 526 18.83 11.96 2.37
CA HIS A 526 19.02 13.30 2.93
C HIS A 526 18.33 13.49 4.30
N SER A 527 18.74 14.54 5.01
CA SER A 527 18.21 14.98 6.32
C SER A 527 17.43 16.30 6.26
N PHE A 528 17.32 16.92 5.08
CA PHE A 528 16.55 18.15 4.88
C PHE A 528 15.04 17.93 5.07
N VAL A 529 14.40 18.85 5.79
CA VAL A 529 12.95 18.99 5.95
C VAL A 529 12.53 20.40 5.53
N LEU A 530 11.40 20.51 4.83
CA LEU A 530 10.79 21.78 4.44
C LEU A 530 9.65 22.14 5.39
N ILE A 531 9.57 23.41 5.77
CA ILE A 531 8.40 24.05 6.36
C ILE A 531 7.98 25.19 5.41
N ASP A 532 6.69 25.27 5.07
CA ASP A 532 6.10 26.27 4.18
C ASP A 532 5.12 27.16 4.95
N ASP A 533 4.80 28.33 4.39
CA ASP A 533 3.86 29.33 4.95
C ASP A 533 4.28 29.90 6.33
N LEU A 534 5.58 30.20 6.50
CA LEU A 534 6.13 30.80 7.72
C LEU A 534 6.11 32.33 7.69
N THR A 535 5.96 32.96 8.86
CA THR A 535 6.20 34.40 9.07
C THR A 535 7.67 34.69 9.40
N PHE A 536 8.06 35.96 9.42
CA PHE A 536 9.40 36.37 9.89
C PHE A 536 9.64 35.95 11.35
N ASP A 537 8.64 36.09 12.22
CA ASP A 537 8.75 35.72 13.64
C ASP A 537 8.90 34.21 13.83
N SER A 538 8.27 33.39 12.98
CA SER A 538 8.50 31.95 12.95
C SER A 538 9.94 31.59 12.55
N ILE A 539 10.55 32.35 11.62
CA ILE A 539 11.97 32.17 11.25
C ILE A 539 12.89 32.54 12.42
N GLN A 540 12.61 33.63 13.16
CA GLN A 540 13.41 33.97 14.35
C GLN A 540 13.23 32.92 15.47
N SER A 541 12.00 32.44 15.68
CA SER A 541 11.70 31.39 16.66
C SER A 541 12.45 30.09 16.36
N LEU A 542 12.52 29.68 15.09
CA LEU A 542 13.33 28.53 14.66
C LEU A 542 14.81 28.67 15.05
N LYS A 543 15.42 29.84 14.82
CA LYS A 543 16.82 30.09 15.19
C LYS A 543 17.04 30.10 16.70
N ASN A 544 16.14 30.74 17.45
CA ASN A 544 16.19 30.78 18.91
C ASN A 544 16.12 29.37 19.53
N ASP A 545 15.36 28.46 18.91
CA ASP A 545 15.27 27.05 19.28
C ASP A 545 16.45 26.19 18.75
N GLY A 546 17.48 26.80 18.13
CA GLY A 546 18.65 26.10 17.57
C GLY A 546 18.34 25.27 16.32
N LEU A 547 17.29 25.64 15.58
CA LEU A 547 16.81 25.01 14.36
C LEU A 547 17.08 25.88 13.12
N ASP A 548 18.29 26.46 13.08
CA ASP A 548 18.78 27.34 12.03
C ASP A 548 18.51 26.78 10.62
N PRO A 549 17.73 27.50 9.78
CA PRO A 549 17.48 27.06 8.42
C PRO A 549 18.75 27.05 7.56
N ALA A 550 18.95 25.98 6.81
CA ALA A 550 19.96 25.89 5.76
C ALA A 550 19.62 26.78 4.55
N VAL A 551 18.33 27.01 4.31
CA VAL A 551 17.81 27.94 3.29
C VAL A 551 16.55 28.60 3.80
N VAL A 552 16.46 29.93 3.71
CA VAL A 552 15.20 30.68 3.82
C VAL A 552 14.90 31.37 2.49
N VAL A 553 13.68 31.17 1.96
CA VAL A 553 13.19 31.86 0.75
C VAL A 553 11.89 32.58 1.08
N GLU A 554 11.84 33.88 0.81
CA GLU A 554 10.60 34.63 0.70
C GLU A 554 9.87 34.18 -0.56
N SER A 555 8.76 33.44 -0.42
CA SER A 555 8.01 32.85 -1.53
C SER A 555 7.04 33.85 -2.18
N SER A 556 6.57 34.81 -1.38
CA SER A 556 5.87 36.05 -1.76
C SER A 556 6.06 37.06 -0.61
N PRO A 557 5.81 38.37 -0.79
CA PRO A 557 6.09 39.38 0.24
C PRO A 557 5.61 38.97 1.64
N ASN A 558 6.52 38.98 2.62
CA ASN A 558 6.29 38.58 4.02
C ASN A 558 5.86 37.12 4.27
N ASN A 559 5.97 36.22 3.28
CA ASN A 559 5.66 34.79 3.42
C ASN A 559 6.91 33.96 3.09
N PHE A 560 7.36 33.13 4.02
CA PHE A 560 8.64 32.44 3.96
C PHE A 560 8.48 30.92 3.92
N GLN A 561 9.47 30.25 3.35
CA GLN A 561 9.67 28.80 3.46
C GLN A 561 11.09 28.53 3.96
N ALA A 562 11.26 27.53 4.81
CA ALA A 562 12.53 27.17 5.43
C ALA A 562 12.89 25.71 5.14
N TRP A 563 14.10 25.48 4.62
CA TRP A 563 14.71 24.15 4.60
C TRP A 563 15.67 24.02 5.77
N ILE A 564 15.48 22.99 6.59
CA ILE A 564 16.29 22.74 7.80
C ILE A 564 17.02 21.41 7.61
N LYS A 565 18.35 21.41 7.78
CA LYS A 565 19.19 20.20 7.75
C LYS A 565 19.29 19.64 9.17
N LEU A 566 18.54 18.57 9.48
CA LEU A 566 18.41 18.09 10.87
C LEU A 566 19.59 17.22 11.36
N SER A 567 20.43 16.70 10.46
CA SER A 567 21.56 15.81 10.77
C SER A 567 22.56 15.76 9.62
N GLU A 568 23.80 15.34 9.88
CA GLU A 568 24.72 14.91 8.79
C GLU A 568 24.34 13.54 8.23
N LYS A 569 23.72 12.67 9.05
CA LYS A 569 23.25 11.36 8.61
C LYS A 569 21.90 11.50 7.90
N PRO A 570 21.67 10.79 6.78
CA PRO A 570 20.36 10.73 6.14
C PRO A 570 19.26 10.27 7.12
N LEU A 571 18.07 10.84 6.96
CA LEU A 571 16.88 10.43 7.71
C LEU A 571 16.02 9.49 6.87
N THR A 572 15.34 8.55 7.54
CA THR A 572 14.31 7.74 6.90
C THR A 572 13.13 8.61 6.46
N PRO A 573 12.32 8.18 5.46
CA PRO A 573 11.11 8.90 5.09
C PRO A 573 10.11 9.07 6.25
N ALA A 574 10.06 8.12 7.20
CA ALA A 574 9.22 8.22 8.39
C ALA A 574 9.71 9.31 9.34
N GLN A 575 11.01 9.35 9.64
CA GLN A 575 11.62 10.42 10.44
C GLN A 575 11.39 11.79 9.81
N ARG A 576 11.56 11.95 8.49
CA ARG A 576 11.29 13.22 7.81
C ARG A 576 9.81 13.63 7.89
N LEU A 577 8.88 12.69 7.80
CA LEU A 577 7.44 12.96 7.93
C LEU A 577 7.08 13.48 9.32
N GLU A 578 7.53 12.79 10.38
CA GLU A 578 7.18 13.17 11.74
C GLU A 578 7.98 14.38 12.24
N ALA A 579 9.22 14.58 11.78
CA ALA A 579 9.95 15.83 11.96
C ALA A 579 9.25 17.01 11.27
N SER A 580 8.81 16.85 10.02
CA SER A 580 7.99 17.85 9.30
C SER A 580 6.72 18.19 10.09
N ARG A 581 5.99 17.18 10.56
CA ARG A 581 4.78 17.37 11.39
C ARG A 581 5.07 18.12 12.69
N ALA A 582 6.13 17.73 13.41
CA ALA A 582 6.49 18.33 14.68
C ALA A 582 6.87 19.81 14.51
N LEU A 583 7.70 20.12 13.50
CA LEU A 583 8.15 21.46 13.19
C LEU A 583 7.01 22.37 12.70
N THR A 584 6.19 21.91 11.74
CA THR A 584 5.01 22.65 11.28
C THR A 584 4.05 22.98 12.43
N LYS A 585 3.85 22.04 13.37
CA LYS A 585 3.01 22.25 14.55
C LYS A 585 3.61 23.24 15.56
N GLN A 586 4.92 23.28 15.71
CA GLN A 586 5.61 24.13 16.69
C GLN A 586 5.77 25.58 16.19
N PHE A 587 6.09 25.78 14.91
CA PHE A 587 6.43 27.09 14.35
C PHE A 587 5.36 27.72 13.45
N GLY A 588 4.21 27.06 13.30
CA GLY A 588 3.04 27.63 12.61
C GLY A 588 3.17 27.71 11.10
N GLY A 589 3.43 26.58 10.43
CA GLY A 589 3.43 26.48 8.96
C GLY A 589 2.20 25.78 8.40
N ASP A 590 2.13 25.65 7.06
CA ASP A 590 1.01 24.96 6.38
C ASP A 590 0.96 23.46 6.73
N ILE A 591 -0.17 23.01 7.28
CA ILE A 591 -0.45 21.60 7.60
C ILE A 591 -0.54 20.76 6.30
N GLY A 592 -1.03 21.34 5.21
CA GLY A 592 -1.00 20.76 3.86
C GLY A 592 0.42 20.65 3.28
N ALA A 593 1.40 21.34 3.88
CA ALA A 593 2.82 21.26 3.52
C ALA A 593 3.58 20.12 4.21
N ILE A 594 2.98 19.40 5.17
CA ILE A 594 3.62 18.27 5.86
C ILE A 594 3.91 17.13 4.87
N GLY A 595 5.08 16.50 4.99
CA GLY A 595 5.41 15.30 4.19
C GLY A 595 6.89 14.88 4.22
N SER A 596 7.15 13.62 3.89
CA SER A 596 8.52 13.05 3.80
C SER A 596 9.30 13.46 2.55
N VAL A 597 8.59 13.93 1.52
CA VAL A 597 9.12 14.48 0.26
C VAL A 597 8.24 15.68 -0.10
N ARG A 598 8.81 16.89 -0.04
CA ARG A 598 8.14 18.15 -0.39
C ARG A 598 8.96 18.91 -1.43
N ILE A 599 8.31 19.83 -2.15
CA ILE A 599 8.96 20.74 -3.11
C ILE A 599 8.80 22.18 -2.63
N GLY A 600 9.89 22.94 -2.64
CA GLY A 600 9.91 24.36 -2.26
C GLY A 600 10.21 25.25 -3.46
N ARG A 601 9.96 26.56 -3.36
CA ARG A 601 10.36 27.54 -4.38
C ARG A 601 11.86 27.52 -4.62
N LEU A 602 12.25 27.70 -5.89
CA LEU A 602 13.61 28.08 -6.27
C LEU A 602 13.66 29.62 -6.38
N ALA A 603 14.60 30.24 -5.67
CA ALA A 603 14.80 31.68 -5.68
C ALA A 603 15.21 32.21 -7.07
N GLY A 604 15.10 33.52 -7.26
CA GLY A 604 15.44 34.19 -8.53
C GLY A 604 14.45 33.93 -9.68
N PHE A 605 13.31 33.31 -9.40
CA PHE A 605 12.18 33.15 -10.32
C PHE A 605 10.95 33.88 -9.78
N THR A 606 10.07 34.31 -10.68
CA THR A 606 8.80 34.96 -10.31
C THR A 606 7.77 33.94 -9.82
N ASN A 607 7.08 34.24 -8.71
CA ASN A 607 5.91 33.49 -8.24
C ASN A 607 4.73 33.80 -9.17
N ARG A 608 4.17 32.79 -9.85
CA ARG A 608 3.16 32.99 -10.90
C ARG A 608 1.70 32.81 -10.44
N LYS A 609 1.43 32.63 -9.15
CA LYS A 609 0.03 32.56 -8.65
C LYS A 609 -0.61 33.95 -8.74
N GLN A 610 -1.79 34.03 -9.35
CA GLN A 610 -2.52 35.30 -9.57
C GLN A 610 -2.70 36.13 -8.28
N LYS A 611 -2.93 35.48 -7.13
CA LYS A 611 -3.14 36.14 -5.82
C LYS A 611 -1.95 36.96 -5.29
N HIS A 612 -0.75 36.83 -5.87
CA HIS A 612 0.43 37.59 -5.45
C HIS A 612 0.80 38.70 -6.44
N ARG A 613 0.03 38.88 -7.51
CA ARG A 613 0.23 39.95 -8.49
C ARG A 613 -0.01 41.30 -7.80
N ASN A 614 0.94 42.24 -7.92
CA ASN A 614 0.76 43.58 -7.35
C ASN A 614 -0.26 44.41 -8.16
N GLU A 615 -0.60 45.59 -7.66
CA GLU A 615 -1.56 46.52 -8.27
C GLU A 615 -1.18 46.91 -9.72
N GLN A 616 0.12 46.99 -10.03
CA GLN A 616 0.67 47.28 -11.35
C GLN A 616 0.65 46.05 -12.29
N GLY A 617 0.22 44.89 -11.82
CA GLY A 617 0.19 43.67 -12.61
C GLY A 617 1.52 42.90 -12.69
N LEU A 618 2.52 43.26 -11.89
CA LEU A 618 3.80 42.57 -11.80
C LEU A 618 3.72 41.40 -10.83
N GLN A 619 4.54 40.37 -11.06
CA GLN A 619 4.63 39.17 -10.23
C GLN A 619 5.90 39.23 -9.38
N PRO A 620 5.83 39.00 -8.06
CA PRO A 620 6.99 39.11 -7.17
C PRO A 620 7.99 37.97 -7.44
N TYR A 621 9.27 38.29 -7.27
CA TYR A 621 10.33 37.27 -7.25
C TYR A 621 10.31 36.50 -5.93
N CYS A 622 10.52 35.18 -6.00
CA CYS A 622 10.92 34.38 -4.85
C CYS A 622 12.36 34.78 -4.49
N LYS A 623 12.58 35.38 -3.32
CA LYS A 623 13.90 35.89 -2.92
C LYS A 623 14.57 34.93 -1.95
N LEU A 624 15.84 34.64 -2.19
CA LEU A 624 16.69 34.00 -1.19
C LEU A 624 17.01 35.05 -0.13
N THR A 625 16.60 34.84 1.11
CA THR A 625 16.89 35.78 2.21
C THR A 625 18.06 35.32 3.06
N GLU A 626 18.28 34.01 3.17
CA GLU A 626 19.35 33.45 3.99
C GLU A 626 19.77 32.05 3.53
N THR A 627 21.05 31.73 3.73
CA THR A 627 21.61 30.40 3.51
C THR A 627 22.63 30.06 4.58
N SER A 628 22.56 28.84 5.10
CA SER A 628 23.59 28.21 5.93
C SER A 628 23.93 26.84 5.36
N ALA A 629 25.20 26.44 5.43
CA ALA A 629 25.64 25.08 5.09
C ALA A 629 25.58 24.12 6.30
N GLY A 630 25.25 24.64 7.49
CA GLY A 630 25.28 23.92 8.75
C GLY A 630 24.12 22.94 8.94
N VAL A 631 24.31 22.00 9.87
CA VAL A 631 23.24 21.24 10.50
C VAL A 631 22.67 22.06 11.64
N ALA A 632 21.35 22.05 11.78
CA ALA A 632 20.65 22.64 12.92
C ALA A 632 21.14 22.03 14.24
N SER A 633 21.64 22.87 15.16
CA SER A 633 22.23 22.44 16.44
C SER A 633 21.32 21.50 17.22
N ASN A 634 20.02 21.82 17.30
CA ASN A 634 18.99 21.05 17.99
C ASN A 634 18.22 20.09 17.07
N GLY A 635 18.65 19.89 15.82
CA GLY A 635 18.01 18.97 14.88
C GLY A 635 17.94 17.53 15.41
N HIS A 636 18.91 17.12 16.23
CA HIS A 636 18.92 15.82 16.91
C HIS A 636 17.75 15.62 17.88
N LEU A 637 17.25 16.68 18.54
CA LEU A 637 16.08 16.61 19.43
C LEU A 637 14.79 16.36 18.65
N VAL A 638 14.67 16.98 17.46
CA VAL A 638 13.53 16.77 16.55
C VAL A 638 13.50 15.34 16.04
N ILE A 639 14.67 14.77 15.74
CA ILE A 639 14.81 13.37 15.30
C ILE A 639 14.43 12.41 16.44
N ALA A 640 14.95 12.62 17.66
CA ALA A 640 14.61 11.78 18.81
C ALA A 640 13.10 11.75 19.09
N LYS A 641 12.43 12.91 19.00
CA LYS A 641 10.97 13.03 19.13
C LYS A 641 10.22 12.34 17.99
N ALA A 642 10.75 12.38 16.76
CA ALA A 642 10.17 11.64 15.64
C ALA A 642 10.28 10.12 15.85
N ASP A 643 11.44 9.63 16.31
CA ASP A 643 11.68 8.21 16.60
C ASP A 643 10.81 7.69 17.76
N GLU A 644 10.59 8.50 18.80
CA GLU A 644 9.64 8.20 19.87
C GLU A 644 8.21 8.02 19.34
N ILE A 645 7.74 8.96 18.50
CA ILE A 645 6.42 8.89 17.86
C ILE A 645 6.29 7.65 16.96
N ILE A 646 7.32 7.32 16.19
CA ILE A 646 7.33 6.13 15.32
C ILE A 646 7.24 4.85 16.19
N THR A 647 8.06 4.75 17.23
CA THR A 647 8.10 3.61 18.15
C THR A 647 6.76 3.42 18.88
N ASN A 648 6.19 4.50 19.41
CA ASN A 648 4.88 4.47 20.08
C ASN A 648 3.74 4.05 19.12
N ASN A 649 3.79 4.53 17.87
CA ASN A 649 2.83 4.12 16.84
C ASN A 649 3.00 2.64 16.45
N GLU A 650 4.20 2.10 16.45
CA GLU A 650 4.46 0.68 16.17
C GLU A 650 4.05 -0.23 17.33
N ALA A 651 4.39 0.13 18.57
CA ALA A 651 3.92 -0.54 19.77
C ALA A 651 2.38 -0.58 19.82
N SER A 652 1.71 0.54 19.51
CA SER A 652 0.25 0.64 19.44
C SER A 652 -0.34 -0.27 18.34
N LYS A 653 0.28 -0.33 17.15
CA LYS A 653 -0.13 -1.25 16.07
C LYS A 653 0.01 -2.72 16.50
N VAL A 654 1.10 -3.08 17.18
CA VAL A 654 1.31 -4.45 17.68
C VAL A 654 0.29 -4.79 18.76
N GLN A 655 -0.03 -3.86 19.67
CA GLN A 655 -1.04 -4.07 20.70
C GLN A 655 -2.44 -4.25 20.09
N ILE A 656 -2.82 -3.44 19.10
CA ILE A 656 -4.08 -3.61 18.37
C ILE A 656 -4.11 -4.98 17.66
N GLN A 657 -3.04 -5.38 16.97
CA GLN A 657 -2.97 -6.69 16.32
C GLN A 657 -3.06 -7.86 17.32
N ARG A 658 -2.49 -7.72 18.53
CA ARG A 658 -2.64 -8.71 19.61
C ARG A 658 -4.09 -8.79 20.09
N LEU A 659 -4.76 -7.65 20.29
CA LEU A 659 -6.18 -7.60 20.66
C LEU A 659 -7.07 -8.20 19.57
N GLU A 660 -6.92 -7.78 18.31
CA GLU A 660 -7.64 -8.36 17.15
C GLU A 660 -7.40 -9.88 17.03
N SER A 661 -6.20 -10.37 17.37
CA SER A 661 -5.88 -11.81 17.38
C SER A 661 -6.55 -12.55 18.54
N ILE A 662 -6.66 -11.93 19.72
CA ILE A 662 -7.37 -12.48 20.89
C ILE A 662 -8.88 -12.52 20.63
N GLU A 663 -9.45 -11.46 20.04
CA GLU A 663 -10.85 -11.40 19.63
C GLU A 663 -11.14 -12.44 18.55
N SER A 664 -10.31 -12.51 17.50
CA SER A 664 -10.45 -13.53 16.44
C SER A 664 -10.33 -14.95 16.97
N ALA A 665 -9.49 -15.21 17.98
CA ALA A 665 -9.39 -16.52 18.63
C ALA A 665 -10.62 -16.84 19.50
N ARG A 666 -11.19 -15.82 20.18
CA ARG A 666 -12.42 -15.92 20.97
C ARG A 666 -13.66 -16.15 20.09
N ASP A 667 -13.69 -15.56 18.90
CA ASP A 667 -14.74 -15.76 17.89
C ASP A 667 -14.58 -17.09 17.15
N PHE A 668 -13.35 -17.55 16.90
CA PHE A 668 -13.11 -18.90 16.38
C PHE A 668 -13.55 -19.98 17.39
N ALA A 669 -13.34 -19.75 18.69
CA ALA A 669 -13.82 -20.63 19.75
C ALA A 669 -15.35 -20.66 19.88
N SER A 670 -16.08 -19.59 19.52
CA SER A 670 -17.55 -19.59 19.52
C SER A 670 -18.17 -20.21 18.26
N TYR A 671 -17.40 -20.36 17.18
CA TYR A 671 -17.87 -20.91 15.89
C TYR A 671 -17.82 -22.43 15.77
N ASN A 672 -17.28 -23.14 16.78
CA ASN A 672 -17.09 -24.60 16.76
C ASN A 672 -17.92 -25.35 17.82
N GLU A 673 -18.76 -24.64 18.59
CA GLU A 673 -19.84 -25.18 19.40
C GLU A 673 -21.17 -24.97 18.64
N SER A 674 -22.06 -25.97 18.58
CA SER A 674 -23.44 -25.74 18.11
C SER A 674 -24.11 -24.67 19.00
N PRO A 675 -25.06 -23.85 18.50
CA PRO A 675 -25.88 -22.99 19.36
C PRO A 675 -26.49 -23.76 20.54
N ALA A 676 -26.88 -25.02 20.32
CA ALA A 676 -27.34 -25.92 21.37
C ALA A 676 -26.23 -26.36 22.34
N ASP A 677 -25.03 -26.68 21.87
CA ASP A 677 -23.88 -27.01 22.74
C ASP A 677 -23.52 -25.83 23.64
N PHE A 678 -23.44 -24.62 23.06
CA PHE A 678 -23.18 -23.40 23.80
C PHE A 678 -24.26 -23.17 24.86
N TYR A 679 -25.54 -23.32 24.50
CA TYR A 679 -26.66 -23.26 25.44
C TYR A 679 -26.48 -24.27 26.58
N GLN A 680 -26.20 -25.55 26.27
CA GLN A 680 -26.00 -26.59 27.29
C GLN A 680 -24.81 -26.28 28.21
N ILE A 681 -23.72 -25.76 27.67
CA ILE A 681 -22.51 -25.41 28.42
C ILE A 681 -22.78 -24.25 29.38
N GLN A 682 -23.49 -23.20 28.94
CA GLN A 682 -23.89 -22.10 29.83
C GLN A 682 -24.94 -22.55 30.85
N ALA A 683 -25.93 -23.34 30.44
CA ALA A 683 -26.95 -23.89 31.32
C ALA A 683 -26.31 -24.73 32.45
N LYS A 684 -25.38 -25.63 32.12
CA LYS A 684 -24.61 -26.42 33.11
C LYS A 684 -23.81 -25.54 34.07
N LYS A 685 -23.19 -24.45 33.58
CA LYS A 685 -22.46 -23.48 34.43
C LYS A 685 -23.38 -22.72 35.39
N ILE A 686 -24.53 -22.27 34.92
CA ILE A 686 -25.52 -21.53 35.73
C ILE A 686 -26.15 -22.48 36.77
N LEU A 687 -26.59 -23.68 36.37
CA LEU A 687 -27.12 -24.70 37.28
C LEU A 687 -26.11 -25.08 38.38
N LYS A 688 -24.82 -25.25 38.03
CA LYS A 688 -23.74 -25.50 39.01
C LYS A 688 -23.52 -24.32 39.97
N LYS A 689 -23.86 -23.08 39.58
CA LYS A 689 -23.70 -21.87 40.40
C LYS A 689 -24.90 -21.58 41.30
N TYR A 690 -26.12 -21.95 40.90
CA TYR A 690 -27.36 -21.58 41.60
C TYR A 690 -28.13 -22.77 42.21
N GLY A 691 -27.76 -24.03 41.91
CA GLY A 691 -28.28 -25.22 42.58
C GLY A 691 -29.71 -25.64 42.19
N ASN A 692 -30.19 -26.72 42.82
CA ASN A 692 -31.42 -27.45 42.45
C ASN A 692 -32.76 -26.71 42.68
N GLN A 693 -32.75 -25.40 42.94
CA GLN A 693 -33.94 -24.54 42.94
C GLN A 693 -33.96 -23.57 41.74
N THR A 694 -33.32 -23.95 40.63
CA THR A 694 -33.24 -23.10 39.45
C THR A 694 -34.56 -23.12 38.66
N ASP A 695 -35.26 -22.00 38.66
CA ASP A 695 -36.33 -21.71 37.69
C ASP A 695 -35.77 -21.81 36.26
N TYR A 696 -36.24 -22.82 35.51
CA TYR A 696 -35.81 -23.04 34.14
C TYR A 696 -36.13 -21.86 33.21
N SER A 697 -37.19 -21.08 33.47
CA SER A 697 -37.48 -19.89 32.66
C SER A 697 -36.53 -18.72 32.96
N ARG A 698 -35.97 -18.67 34.18
CA ARG A 698 -34.87 -17.75 34.52
C ARG A 698 -33.54 -18.22 33.94
N LEU A 699 -33.30 -19.53 33.88
CA LEU A 699 -32.16 -20.14 33.19
C LEU A 699 -32.18 -19.81 31.70
N ASP A 700 -33.30 -20.08 31.04
CA ASP A 700 -33.61 -19.76 29.63
C ASP A 700 -33.25 -18.28 29.33
N PHE A 701 -33.76 -17.33 30.13
CA PHE A 701 -33.47 -15.90 30.00
C PHE A 701 -31.99 -15.54 30.19
N MET A 702 -31.31 -16.12 31.19
CA MET A 702 -29.90 -15.84 31.46
C MET A 702 -28.98 -16.36 30.34
N VAL A 703 -29.24 -17.58 29.83
CA VAL A 703 -28.47 -18.14 28.72
C VAL A 703 -28.71 -17.33 27.44
N SER A 704 -29.96 -16.99 27.12
CA SER A 704 -30.29 -16.16 25.95
C SER A 704 -29.65 -14.76 26.02
N THR A 705 -29.59 -14.14 27.20
CA THR A 705 -28.85 -12.87 27.39
C THR A 705 -27.37 -13.06 27.05
N THR A 706 -26.72 -14.11 27.56
CA THR A 706 -25.32 -14.43 27.26
C THR A 706 -25.09 -14.76 25.78
N MET A 707 -26.07 -15.34 25.08
CA MET A 707 -25.97 -15.60 23.64
C MET A 707 -26.07 -14.30 22.82
N ILE A 708 -26.93 -13.35 23.21
CA ILE A 708 -27.02 -12.03 22.57
C ILE A 708 -25.73 -11.23 22.78
N GLU A 709 -25.16 -11.23 23.99
CA GLU A 709 -23.84 -10.64 24.29
C GLU A 709 -22.69 -11.24 23.43
N ARG A 710 -22.88 -12.45 22.89
CA ARG A 710 -21.94 -13.15 22.01
C ARG A 710 -22.29 -13.04 20.51
N GLY A 711 -23.29 -12.25 20.13
CA GLY A 711 -23.66 -12.01 18.73
C GLY A 711 -24.41 -13.17 18.06
N PHE A 712 -25.01 -14.08 18.83
CA PHE A 712 -25.95 -15.05 18.24
C PHE A 712 -27.23 -14.33 17.80
N SER A 713 -27.74 -14.68 16.62
CA SER A 713 -29.02 -14.16 16.12
C SER A 713 -30.21 -14.82 16.83
N ASP A 714 -31.32 -14.11 16.93
CA ASP A 714 -32.59 -14.58 17.51
C ASP A 714 -32.99 -15.97 17.01
N LEU A 715 -32.82 -16.24 15.71
CA LEU A 715 -33.07 -17.57 15.11
C LEU A 715 -32.20 -18.67 15.74
N LYS A 716 -30.89 -18.45 15.90
CA LYS A 716 -29.96 -19.42 16.51
C LYS A 716 -30.24 -19.62 18.00
N ILE A 717 -30.70 -18.58 18.69
CA ILE A 717 -31.08 -18.66 20.11
C ILE A 717 -32.38 -19.47 20.23
N ALA A 718 -33.35 -19.23 19.35
CA ALA A 718 -34.58 -20.02 19.28
C ALA A 718 -34.30 -21.50 18.94
N GLU A 719 -33.43 -21.79 17.98
CA GLU A 719 -32.96 -23.15 17.67
C GLU A 719 -32.32 -23.81 18.91
N ALA A 720 -31.38 -23.12 19.57
CA ALA A 720 -30.73 -23.62 20.78
C ALA A 720 -31.71 -23.87 21.93
N MET A 721 -32.68 -22.98 22.16
CA MET A 721 -33.71 -23.16 23.19
C MET A 721 -34.60 -24.37 22.89
N ARG A 722 -35.02 -24.58 21.63
CA ARG A 722 -35.81 -25.77 21.25
C ARG A 722 -35.05 -27.08 21.46
N GLU A 723 -33.76 -27.10 21.16
CA GLU A 723 -32.93 -28.31 21.21
C GLU A 723 -32.42 -28.63 22.62
N ALA A 724 -32.09 -27.61 23.42
CA ALA A 724 -31.31 -27.78 24.65
C ALA A 724 -31.96 -27.26 25.95
N SER A 725 -33.10 -26.56 25.88
CA SER A 725 -33.79 -26.10 27.10
C SER A 725 -34.44 -27.27 27.86
N PRO A 726 -34.15 -27.49 29.16
CA PRO A 726 -34.64 -28.65 29.90
C PRO A 726 -36.17 -28.75 29.91
N SER A 727 -36.74 -29.90 29.52
CA SER A 727 -38.20 -30.17 29.56
C SER A 727 -39.07 -29.07 28.93
N LEU A 728 -38.60 -28.36 27.90
CA LEU A 728 -39.30 -27.18 27.37
C LEU A 728 -40.73 -27.49 26.90
N ALA A 729 -40.92 -28.60 26.17
CA ALA A 729 -42.21 -29.05 25.68
C ALA A 729 -43.17 -29.56 26.78
N GLU A 730 -42.64 -29.94 27.95
CA GLU A 730 -43.44 -30.35 29.12
C GLU A 730 -43.82 -29.14 29.99
N ARG A 731 -43.01 -28.07 29.95
CA ARG A 731 -43.18 -26.85 30.76
C ARG A 731 -44.06 -25.77 30.13
N LYS A 732 -44.22 -25.74 28.80
CA LYS A 732 -44.81 -24.61 28.06
C LYS A 732 -45.81 -25.09 27.00
N THR A 733 -47.04 -24.62 27.10
CA THR A 733 -48.14 -24.95 26.16
C THR A 733 -47.95 -24.28 24.80
N ASP A 734 -47.44 -23.05 24.77
CA ASP A 734 -46.99 -22.36 23.57
C ASP A 734 -45.48 -22.13 23.69
N ILE A 735 -44.72 -22.94 22.94
CA ILE A 735 -43.26 -22.94 22.96
C ILE A 735 -42.71 -21.73 22.18
N GLU A 736 -43.36 -21.35 21.08
CA GLU A 736 -42.87 -20.31 20.17
C GLU A 736 -43.07 -18.92 20.76
N ASP A 737 -44.26 -18.63 21.32
CA ASP A 737 -44.51 -17.40 22.07
C ASP A 737 -43.58 -17.29 23.29
N TYR A 738 -43.33 -18.39 24.00
CA TYR A 738 -42.42 -18.39 25.15
C TYR A 738 -40.97 -18.09 24.76
N ILE A 739 -40.46 -18.71 23.68
CA ILE A 739 -39.12 -18.43 23.14
C ILE A 739 -39.02 -16.98 22.69
N ALA A 740 -39.98 -16.51 21.88
CA ALA A 740 -40.00 -15.14 21.37
C ALA A 740 -39.98 -14.10 22.50
N ARG A 741 -40.84 -14.24 23.51
CA ARG A 741 -40.87 -13.33 24.68
C ARG A 741 -39.55 -13.37 25.47
N THR A 742 -38.93 -14.54 25.60
CA THR A 742 -37.64 -14.68 26.32
C THR A 742 -36.49 -13.98 25.57
N ILE A 743 -36.43 -14.12 24.24
CA ILE A 743 -35.43 -13.45 23.39
C ILE A 743 -35.65 -11.92 23.41
N ILE A 744 -36.90 -11.45 23.24
CA ILE A 744 -37.24 -10.03 23.29
C ILE A 744 -36.82 -9.41 24.62
N ALA A 745 -37.11 -10.06 25.75
CA ALA A 745 -36.73 -9.57 27.07
C ALA A 745 -35.20 -9.52 27.25
N ALA A 746 -34.47 -10.54 26.78
CA ALA A 746 -33.02 -10.59 26.84
C ALA A 746 -32.37 -9.50 25.96
N ALA A 747 -32.93 -9.26 24.77
CA ALA A 747 -32.49 -8.20 23.85
C ALA A 747 -32.83 -6.78 24.33
N ALA A 748 -33.86 -6.61 25.17
CA ALA A 748 -34.16 -5.35 25.84
C ALA A 748 -33.09 -5.03 26.91
N LYS A 749 -32.74 -6.02 27.72
CA LYS A 749 -31.72 -5.88 28.79
C LYS A 749 -30.32 -5.54 28.27
N GLU A 750 -29.88 -6.15 27.16
CA GLU A 750 -28.59 -5.79 26.54
C GLU A 750 -28.61 -4.37 25.95
N ARG A 751 -29.77 -3.89 25.46
CA ARG A 751 -29.92 -2.51 24.98
C ARG A 751 -29.82 -1.49 26.13
N GLU A 752 -30.47 -1.76 27.26
CA GLU A 752 -30.39 -0.96 28.48
C GLU A 752 -28.94 -0.82 28.96
N LYS A 753 -28.24 -1.95 29.13
CA LYS A 753 -26.82 -2.02 29.52
C LYS A 753 -25.88 -1.27 28.56
N ARG A 754 -26.14 -1.30 27.24
CA ARG A 754 -25.37 -0.51 26.26
C ARG A 754 -25.65 0.98 26.37
N LEU A 755 -26.88 1.37 26.66
CA LEU A 755 -27.26 2.77 26.88
C LEU A 755 -26.57 3.32 28.13
N GLU A 756 -26.55 2.58 29.23
CA GLU A 756 -25.80 2.91 30.45
C GLU A 756 -24.30 3.08 30.17
N TYR A 757 -23.69 2.15 29.43
CA TYR A 757 -22.28 2.24 29.05
C TYR A 757 -21.99 3.46 28.16
N GLN A 758 -22.89 3.83 27.24
CA GLN A 758 -22.75 5.04 26.43
C GLN A 758 -22.88 6.31 27.28
N LEU A 759 -23.81 6.35 28.23
CA LEU A 759 -23.98 7.47 29.17
C LEU A 759 -22.77 7.64 30.10
N GLN A 760 -22.14 6.54 30.54
CA GLN A 760 -20.94 6.58 31.37
C GLN A 760 -19.66 7.01 30.61
N ASN A 761 -19.64 6.86 29.27
CA ASN A 761 -18.46 7.15 28.44
C ASN A 761 -18.64 8.37 27.52
N GLN A 762 -19.68 9.19 27.71
CA GLN A 762 -19.75 10.49 27.04
C GLN A 762 -18.68 11.43 27.61
N PRO A 763 -17.90 12.12 26.75
CA PRO A 763 -16.93 13.10 27.23
C PRO A 763 -17.67 14.25 27.91
N GLN A 764 -17.31 14.55 29.16
CA GLN A 764 -17.81 15.73 29.87
C GLN A 764 -17.29 16.99 29.17
N HIS A 765 -18.10 17.56 28.27
CA HIS A 765 -17.92 18.94 27.85
C HIS A 765 -18.08 19.83 29.09
N LYS A 766 -16.97 20.38 29.57
CA LYS A 766 -17.01 21.52 30.49
C LYS A 766 -17.73 22.66 29.78
N ASN A 767 -18.91 23.02 30.27
CA ASN A 767 -19.50 24.32 29.96
C ASN A 767 -18.62 25.38 30.64
N GLU A 768 -17.72 25.98 29.88
CA GLU A 768 -17.18 27.29 30.23
C GLU A 768 -18.28 28.31 29.93
N GLU A 769 -18.97 28.76 30.98
CA GLU A 769 -19.91 29.88 30.89
C GLU A 769 -19.14 31.13 30.47
N MET A 770 -19.50 31.69 29.31
CA MET A 770 -19.13 33.06 28.97
C MET A 770 -19.75 34.02 29.98
N GLN A 771 -18.95 34.52 30.93
CA GLN A 771 -19.29 35.77 31.61
C GLN A 771 -18.90 36.96 30.70
N PRO A 772 -19.83 37.87 30.39
CA PRO A 772 -19.52 39.04 29.57
C PRO A 772 -18.91 40.15 30.43
N LYS A 773 -17.64 40.50 30.16
CA LYS A 773 -17.04 41.82 30.41
C LYS A 773 -16.00 42.15 29.34
#